data_AF-A0A2D0N2H1-F1
#
_entry.id   AF-A0A2D0N2H1-F1
#
_cell.length_a   1.000
_cell.length_b   1.000
_cell.length_c   1.000
_cell.angle_alpha   90.00
_cell.angle_beta   90.00
_cell.angle_gamma   90.00
#
_symmetry.space_group_name_H-M   'P 1'
#
loop_
_entity.id
_entity.type
_entity.pdbx_description
1 polymer ?
#
loop_
_entity_poly.entity_id
_entity_poly.type
_entity_poly.pdbx_seq_one_letter_code
_entity_poly.pdbx_strand_id
1 'polypeptide(L)'
;MTRQAFLLIPLSIVLLLQLQAQTGSELPFQTWAKTPPMGWNSWDCFGPSVTESEVKANADYMAANLKEHGWEYIVVDIRWYVDNQTSGHYNPLENSTFIYDEYGRLTPSPTRFPSAANGRGFQPLADYIHDLGLKFGIHIMRGVPKVAINHKLPIKDGNGKTAADIYSTELECTWLKDMYTVDATKAGAQEYYNSIMELYASWGVDFIKVDDLSRPYHQAEIEMIRKAIDRTGRPMVLSMSPGATPPGKHEHAKDHANMWRTVDDFWDNWSQLSYQFGVCAEWAPYIAPGAWPDADMLPLGHIAIRGERGVDRQTNFTQNEQYTLMSLWTIFKSPLMFGGHLPDNDAFTNSLLTNKEVLDMHGTSVNNRQWFNRDESIAWTADDPTNGDKYVALFNLSGNQFVDTKDLLYRSGPISTLTDGYGTAIDIPIPVGSNSLFLIADDAGDGISHDHVNWIDPTIYLEDGTAIKLTDLHWEYASTEWNFVQSGHNVTGGPLNIKGTVYDHGIGTHAKSIILYEIPENTVRFTAFAGLDKGGTRQAGTPTVEFMIATQDPTPREIDVRKAIAGTGRISRTMQRQGKELAADITGAEKLYLVVTDAGDNFNYDHGDWINPTIYKPNGDSLLLTDIDWVSAGSGWDTVKKNKSLDNNPLTVNGVVYDRGWGVNSYSIIEFDLPAGYTRFEAYCGFDDDVLNAPNGVTMEFMVFTESPHPNTSVAIPVDLAELGFTGDCKIRDLWAQTDLGNYTGQDFAPNIAAHGAGLYRISPLDRRDQALVTLSGPTEGMTDDGFVLDIQVVADTVAPGGWIMLYQDDLHVATLELDEAGNAQYTTALPASGPCSFVAKYSGNAHYQPKTSETLKISRP
;
A
#
# COMPACT_ATOMS: atom_id res chain seq x y z
N MET A 1 15.64 -26.80 48.54
CA MET A 1 14.46 -25.98 48.90
C MET A 1 14.87 -24.55 48.64
N THR A 2 14.66 -24.01 47.44
CA THR A 2 13.41 -23.34 47.07
C THR A 2 13.25 -23.36 45.55
N ARG A 3 12.07 -23.80 45.08
CA ARG A 3 11.61 -23.66 43.69
C ARG A 3 11.19 -22.19 43.49
N GLN A 4 11.69 -21.53 42.45
CA GLN A 4 11.03 -20.36 41.88
C GLN A 4 10.50 -20.77 40.50
N ALA A 5 9.19 -20.61 40.35
CA ALA A 5 8.42 -20.99 39.19
C ALA A 5 8.64 -19.98 38.05
N PHE A 6 8.95 -20.49 36.86
CA PHE A 6 8.76 -19.74 35.63
C PHE A 6 7.26 -19.61 35.39
N LEU A 7 6.75 -18.37 35.45
CA LEU A 7 5.43 -18.04 34.94
C LEU A 7 5.51 -18.07 33.40
N LEU A 8 4.96 -19.11 32.80
CA LEU A 8 4.53 -19.08 31.40
C LEU A 8 3.27 -18.21 31.35
N ILE A 9 3.40 -16.98 30.84
CA ILE A 9 2.26 -16.17 30.43
C ILE A 9 1.92 -16.61 29.00
N PRO A 10 0.74 -17.18 28.73
CA PRO A 10 0.30 -17.32 27.35
C PRO A 10 -0.03 -15.91 26.84
N LEU A 11 0.75 -15.47 25.85
CA LEU A 11 0.45 -14.28 25.07
C LEU A 11 -0.78 -14.62 24.19
N SER A 12 -1.97 -14.42 24.75
CA SER A 12 -3.23 -14.51 24.04
C SER A 12 -4.06 -13.30 24.41
N ILE A 13 -3.59 -12.12 24.01
CA ILE A 13 -4.44 -10.95 23.85
C ILE A 13 -4.58 -10.77 22.33
N VAL A 14 -5.46 -11.59 21.75
CA VAL A 14 -6.13 -11.18 20.51
C VAL A 14 -7.12 -10.12 20.96
N LEU A 15 -6.78 -8.85 20.74
CA LEU A 15 -7.73 -7.77 20.85
C LEU A 15 -8.79 -8.05 19.76
N LEU A 16 -9.95 -8.54 20.16
CA LEU A 16 -11.15 -8.61 19.32
C LEU A 16 -11.58 -7.16 19.02
N LEU A 17 -10.91 -6.54 18.04
CA LEU A 17 -11.43 -5.39 17.33
C LEU A 17 -12.58 -5.90 16.47
N GLN A 18 -13.81 -5.75 16.95
CA GLN A 18 -15.02 -6.06 16.19
C GLN A 18 -15.10 -5.13 14.98
N LEU A 19 -14.98 -5.69 13.78
CA LEU A 19 -15.21 -4.99 12.51
C LEU A 19 -16.71 -4.70 12.38
N GLN A 20 -17.08 -3.42 12.18
CA GLN A 20 -18.46 -2.98 12.42
C GLN A 20 -19.36 -3.12 11.19
N ALA A 21 -20.39 -3.95 11.38
CA ALA A 21 -21.65 -3.96 10.64
C ALA A 21 -22.43 -2.63 10.83
N GLN A 22 -23.50 -2.41 10.05
CA GLN A 22 -24.43 -1.31 10.36
C GLN A 22 -25.17 -1.63 11.66
N THR A 23 -25.14 -0.74 12.64
CA THR A 23 -25.77 -0.93 13.96
C THR A 23 -27.10 -0.20 14.09
N GLY A 24 -27.44 0.69 13.15
CA GLY A 24 -28.59 1.60 13.27
C GLY A 24 -28.31 2.82 14.16
N SER A 25 -27.07 3.01 14.61
CA SER A 25 -26.61 4.15 15.38
C SER A 25 -25.66 5.07 14.60
N GLU A 26 -25.61 4.93 13.28
CA GLU A 26 -24.77 5.74 12.40
C GLU A 26 -25.17 7.22 12.44
N LEU A 27 -24.18 8.10 12.32
CA LEU A 27 -24.43 9.53 12.19
C LEU A 27 -25.13 9.82 10.85
N PRO A 28 -26.02 10.83 10.78
CA PRO A 28 -26.81 11.08 9.57
C PRO A 28 -25.99 11.18 8.27
N PHE A 29 -24.80 11.79 8.31
CA PHE A 29 -23.95 11.95 7.12
C PHE A 29 -23.30 10.64 6.65
N GLN A 30 -23.15 9.64 7.52
CA GLN A 30 -22.60 8.32 7.15
C GLN A 30 -23.53 7.60 6.16
N THR A 31 -24.83 7.92 6.18
CA THR A 31 -25.81 7.38 5.22
C THR A 31 -25.61 7.87 3.78
N TRP A 32 -24.83 8.93 3.57
CA TRP A 32 -24.57 9.48 2.23
C TRP A 32 -23.52 8.67 1.45
N ALA A 33 -22.75 7.83 2.14
CA ALA A 33 -21.72 6.96 1.57
C ALA A 33 -21.79 5.54 2.17
N LYS A 34 -22.99 4.91 2.16
CA LYS A 34 -23.20 3.57 2.73
C LYS A 34 -22.29 2.48 2.14
N THR A 35 -21.78 2.70 0.93
CA THR A 35 -20.69 1.95 0.30
C THR A 35 -19.53 2.91 0.02
N PRO A 36 -18.29 2.40 -0.16
CA PRO A 36 -17.18 3.26 -0.52
C PRO A 36 -17.51 4.05 -1.80
N PRO A 37 -17.26 5.38 -1.84
CA PRO A 37 -17.51 6.17 -3.03
C PRO A 37 -16.75 5.64 -4.26
N MET A 38 -17.43 5.59 -5.41
CA MET A 38 -16.85 5.20 -6.70
C MET A 38 -16.99 6.34 -7.71
N GLY A 39 -15.91 6.74 -8.36
CA GLY A 39 -15.92 7.88 -9.26
C GLY A 39 -14.64 8.09 -10.06
N TRP A 40 -14.49 9.30 -10.55
CA TRP A 40 -13.36 9.79 -11.33
C TRP A 40 -12.84 11.08 -10.70
N ASN A 41 -11.52 11.25 -10.67
CA ASN A 41 -10.85 12.47 -10.22
C ASN A 41 -9.83 12.94 -11.26
N SER A 42 -9.78 14.25 -11.50
CA SER A 42 -8.95 14.85 -12.54
C SER A 42 -7.44 14.92 -12.26
N TRP A 43 -6.98 14.60 -11.05
CA TRP A 43 -5.61 14.85 -10.60
C TRP A 43 -4.56 14.09 -11.41
N ASP A 44 -4.65 12.75 -11.49
CA ASP A 44 -3.59 11.95 -12.09
C ASP A 44 -3.41 12.25 -13.58
N CYS A 45 -4.51 12.51 -14.31
CA CYS A 45 -4.45 12.85 -15.74
C CYS A 45 -4.10 14.32 -16.01
N PHE A 46 -4.69 15.29 -15.29
CA PHE A 46 -4.63 16.72 -15.66
C PHE A 46 -3.98 17.63 -14.62
N GLY A 47 -3.58 17.10 -13.46
CA GLY A 47 -3.04 17.86 -12.35
C GLY A 47 -3.97 19.02 -11.97
N PRO A 48 -3.44 20.23 -11.68
CA PRO A 48 -4.25 21.39 -11.30
C PRO A 48 -4.99 22.06 -12.49
N SER A 49 -4.94 21.49 -13.70
CA SER A 49 -5.20 22.21 -14.96
C SER A 49 -6.38 21.71 -15.79
N VAL A 50 -7.25 20.86 -15.22
CA VAL A 50 -8.43 20.33 -15.93
C VAL A 50 -9.36 21.44 -16.45
N THR A 51 -10.01 21.20 -17.59
CA THR A 51 -10.98 22.11 -18.23
C THR A 51 -12.41 21.52 -18.22
N GLU A 52 -13.42 22.37 -18.39
CA GLU A 52 -14.83 21.94 -18.41
C GLU A 52 -15.12 20.88 -19.49
N SER A 53 -14.51 20.99 -20.67
CA SER A 53 -14.69 20.02 -21.75
C SER A 53 -14.15 18.64 -21.38
N GLU A 54 -13.03 18.58 -20.66
CA GLU A 54 -12.43 17.32 -20.21
C GLU A 54 -13.26 16.68 -19.10
N VAL A 55 -13.76 17.48 -18.16
CA VAL A 55 -14.70 17.00 -17.13
C VAL A 55 -15.96 16.41 -17.78
N LYS A 56 -16.54 17.11 -18.77
CA LYS A 56 -17.70 16.62 -19.51
C LYS A 56 -17.41 15.34 -20.28
N ALA A 57 -16.26 15.23 -20.93
CA ALA A 57 -15.88 14.01 -21.65
C ALA A 57 -15.77 12.79 -20.72
N ASN A 58 -15.20 12.96 -19.52
CA ASN A 58 -15.13 11.90 -18.51
C ASN A 58 -16.51 11.56 -17.93
N ALA A 59 -17.36 12.58 -17.71
CA ALA A 59 -18.74 12.39 -17.27
C ALA A 59 -19.59 11.63 -18.31
N ASP A 60 -19.51 12.01 -19.59
CA ASP A 60 -20.20 11.33 -20.68
C ASP A 60 -19.76 9.86 -20.78
N TYR A 61 -18.46 9.62 -20.63
CA TYR A 61 -17.91 8.27 -20.63
C TYR A 61 -18.44 7.43 -19.47
N MET A 62 -18.40 7.95 -18.25
CA MET A 62 -18.88 7.26 -17.06
C MET A 62 -20.37 6.97 -17.18
N ALA A 63 -21.17 7.95 -17.62
CA ALA A 63 -22.61 7.79 -17.81
C ALA A 63 -22.96 6.69 -18.83
N ALA A 64 -22.16 6.56 -19.90
CA ALA A 64 -22.38 5.59 -20.96
C ALA A 64 -21.87 4.18 -20.64
N ASN A 65 -20.78 4.05 -19.85
CA ASN A 65 -20.06 2.79 -19.72
C ASN A 65 -19.95 2.25 -18.28
N LEU A 66 -20.00 3.12 -17.27
CA LEU A 66 -19.62 2.74 -15.89
C LEU A 66 -20.74 2.96 -14.87
N LYS A 67 -21.71 3.84 -15.14
CA LYS A 67 -22.79 4.16 -14.20
C LYS A 67 -23.60 2.94 -13.76
N GLU A 68 -23.89 2.02 -14.66
CA GLU A 68 -24.62 0.77 -14.35
C GLU A 68 -23.86 -0.16 -13.41
N HIS A 69 -22.54 0.07 -13.25
CA HIS A 69 -21.65 -0.66 -12.36
C HIS A 69 -21.38 0.09 -11.04
N GLY A 70 -22.06 1.21 -10.79
CA GLY A 70 -22.00 1.96 -9.52
C GLY A 70 -21.05 3.15 -9.50
N TRP A 71 -20.32 3.42 -10.58
CA TRP A 71 -19.46 4.62 -10.69
C TRP A 71 -20.33 5.87 -10.86
N GLU A 72 -20.22 6.83 -9.95
CA GLU A 72 -21.17 7.96 -9.92
C GLU A 72 -20.54 9.34 -9.68
N TYR A 73 -19.37 9.47 -9.06
CA TYR A 73 -18.79 10.79 -8.77
C TYR A 73 -17.87 11.29 -9.89
N ILE A 74 -18.05 12.55 -10.32
CA ILE A 74 -17.13 13.29 -11.19
C ILE A 74 -16.51 14.42 -10.38
N VAL A 75 -15.23 14.28 -10.03
CA VAL A 75 -14.53 15.18 -9.09
C VAL A 75 -13.52 16.07 -9.82
N VAL A 76 -13.73 17.39 -9.74
CA VAL A 76 -12.76 18.40 -10.22
C VAL A 76 -11.75 18.67 -9.13
N ASP A 77 -10.49 18.29 -9.36
CA ASP A 77 -9.41 18.44 -8.39
C ASP A 77 -8.83 19.87 -8.37
N ILE A 78 -7.74 20.06 -7.64
CA ILE A 78 -7.25 21.32 -7.07
C ILE A 78 -7.06 22.48 -8.07
N ARG A 79 -7.13 23.71 -7.52
CA ARG A 79 -6.89 25.01 -8.18
C ARG A 79 -7.78 25.31 -9.38
N TRP A 80 -8.99 24.77 -9.46
CA TRP A 80 -10.01 25.22 -10.42
C TRP A 80 -10.31 26.74 -10.36
N TYR A 81 -9.91 27.40 -9.27
CA TYR A 81 -10.07 28.83 -9.00
C TYR A 81 -8.91 29.73 -9.48
N VAL A 82 -7.89 29.18 -10.16
CA VAL A 82 -6.77 29.97 -10.72
C VAL A 82 -6.87 30.03 -12.24
N ASP A 83 -7.01 31.25 -12.77
CA ASP A 83 -7.35 31.48 -14.18
C ASP A 83 -6.19 31.23 -15.14
N ASN A 84 -4.96 31.54 -14.70
CA ASN A 84 -3.75 31.38 -15.49
C ASN A 84 -2.94 30.13 -15.10
N GLN A 85 -3.57 29.14 -14.47
CA GLN A 85 -2.90 27.92 -14.01
C GLN A 85 -2.23 27.19 -15.20
N THR A 86 -0.94 26.87 -15.04
CA THR A 86 -0.17 26.13 -16.04
C THR A 86 -0.22 24.62 -15.78
N SER A 87 0.23 23.83 -16.75
CA SER A 87 0.34 22.37 -16.62
C SER A 87 1.49 21.96 -15.70
N GLY A 88 1.39 20.79 -15.08
CA GLY A 88 2.52 20.09 -14.45
C GLY A 88 2.94 20.57 -13.06
N HIS A 89 2.77 21.85 -12.70
CA HIS A 89 3.08 22.34 -11.35
C HIS A 89 2.18 23.51 -10.91
N TYR A 90 2.12 23.78 -9.61
CA TYR A 90 1.44 24.96 -9.08
C TYR A 90 2.16 26.27 -9.46
N ASN A 91 1.44 27.20 -10.08
CA ASN A 91 1.94 28.57 -10.24
C ASN A 91 2.28 29.17 -8.87
N PRO A 92 3.42 29.88 -8.72
CA PRO A 92 3.72 30.63 -7.51
C PRO A 92 2.60 31.58 -7.12
N LEU A 93 2.44 31.83 -5.82
CA LEU A 93 1.37 32.67 -5.26
C LEU A 93 1.35 34.05 -5.94
N GLU A 94 2.51 34.70 -6.07
CA GLU A 94 2.66 36.02 -6.68
C GLU A 94 2.33 36.08 -8.18
N ASN A 95 2.31 34.92 -8.86
CA ASN A 95 2.04 34.80 -10.29
C ASN A 95 0.65 34.21 -10.57
N SER A 96 -0.16 33.98 -9.55
CA SER A 96 -1.47 33.33 -9.68
C SER A 96 -2.61 34.35 -9.79
N THR A 97 -3.47 34.18 -10.79
CA THR A 97 -4.69 34.99 -10.96
C THR A 97 -5.87 34.28 -10.29
N PHE A 98 -6.10 34.59 -9.02
CA PHE A 98 -7.21 34.00 -8.25
C PHE A 98 -8.55 34.60 -8.65
N ILE A 99 -9.55 33.73 -8.82
CA ILE A 99 -10.95 34.09 -9.05
C ILE A 99 -11.71 33.87 -7.74
N TYR A 100 -12.34 34.92 -7.24
CA TYR A 100 -13.10 34.92 -5.99
C TYR A 100 -14.24 35.94 -6.05
N ASP A 101 -15.27 35.74 -5.24
CA ASP A 101 -16.42 36.62 -5.14
C ASP A 101 -16.22 37.78 -4.15
N GLU A 102 -17.24 38.62 -3.97
CA GLU A 102 -17.18 39.77 -3.05
C GLU A 102 -16.98 39.41 -1.57
N TYR A 103 -17.17 38.14 -1.19
CA TYR A 103 -16.96 37.62 0.17
C TYR A 103 -15.62 36.89 0.33
N GLY A 104 -14.77 36.91 -0.72
CA GLY A 104 -13.48 36.24 -0.73
C GLY A 104 -13.57 34.72 -0.85
N ARG A 105 -14.71 34.17 -1.26
CA ARG A 105 -14.87 32.73 -1.55
C ARG A 105 -14.33 32.46 -2.95
N LEU A 106 -13.48 31.45 -3.10
CA LEU A 106 -12.91 31.07 -4.40
C LEU A 106 -14.00 30.58 -5.35
N THR A 107 -13.92 30.97 -6.62
CA THR A 107 -14.90 30.64 -7.68
C THR A 107 -14.18 30.14 -8.94
N PRO A 108 -14.83 29.31 -9.78
CA PRO A 108 -14.16 28.69 -10.93
C PRO A 108 -13.68 29.69 -11.96
N SER A 109 -12.48 29.41 -12.51
CA SER A 109 -11.90 30.13 -13.63
C SER A 109 -12.85 30.12 -14.83
N PRO A 110 -13.31 31.27 -15.33
CA PRO A 110 -14.15 31.32 -16.53
C PRO A 110 -13.37 30.96 -17.80
N THR A 111 -12.03 31.05 -17.79
CA THR A 111 -11.19 30.60 -18.92
C THR A 111 -11.20 29.08 -19.05
N ARG A 112 -11.15 28.35 -17.92
CA ARG A 112 -11.16 26.88 -17.89
C ARG A 112 -12.57 26.29 -17.82
N PHE A 113 -13.49 27.03 -17.20
CA PHE A 113 -14.90 26.68 -17.04
C PHE A 113 -15.79 27.79 -17.60
N PRO A 114 -15.93 27.90 -18.93
CA PRO A 114 -16.70 28.98 -19.57
C PRO A 114 -18.15 29.07 -19.08
N SER A 115 -18.75 27.95 -18.67
CA SER A 115 -20.12 27.96 -18.13
C SER A 115 -20.25 28.71 -16.81
N ALA A 116 -19.16 28.84 -16.03
CA ALA A 116 -19.14 29.57 -14.77
C ALA A 116 -19.23 31.09 -14.89
N ALA A 117 -19.04 31.63 -16.10
CA ALA A 117 -19.09 33.05 -16.37
C ALA A 117 -20.39 33.70 -15.84
N ASN A 118 -20.30 34.99 -15.51
CA ASN A 118 -21.40 35.79 -14.96
C ASN A 118 -21.88 35.32 -13.58
N GLY A 119 -20.97 34.83 -12.73
CA GLY A 119 -21.26 34.49 -11.34
C GLY A 119 -22.07 33.21 -11.15
N ARG A 120 -22.14 32.34 -12.16
CA ARG A 120 -22.89 31.07 -12.08
C ARG A 120 -22.12 29.97 -11.35
N GLY A 121 -20.82 30.16 -11.16
CA GLY A 121 -19.96 29.18 -10.49
C GLY A 121 -20.06 27.80 -11.15
N PHE A 122 -20.01 26.73 -10.37
CA PHE A 122 -20.11 25.38 -10.92
C PHE A 122 -21.53 24.89 -11.21
N GLN A 123 -22.57 25.65 -10.88
CA GLN A 123 -23.96 25.20 -11.05
C GLN A 123 -24.24 24.63 -12.45
N PRO A 124 -23.87 25.27 -13.57
CA PRO A 124 -24.17 24.72 -14.89
C PRO A 124 -23.42 23.41 -15.22
N LEU A 125 -22.25 23.18 -14.62
CA LEU A 125 -21.49 21.94 -14.79
C LEU A 125 -22.07 20.82 -13.92
N ALA A 126 -22.44 21.14 -12.67
CA ALA A 126 -23.12 20.21 -11.79
C ALA A 126 -24.47 19.78 -12.36
N ASP A 127 -25.29 20.73 -12.84
CA ASP A 127 -26.57 20.45 -13.51
C ASP A 127 -26.38 19.50 -14.70
N TYR A 128 -25.35 19.72 -15.52
CA TYR A 128 -25.01 18.81 -16.64
C TYR A 128 -24.69 17.40 -16.16
N ILE A 129 -23.91 17.26 -15.09
CA ILE A 129 -23.52 15.96 -14.52
C ILE A 129 -24.71 15.26 -13.86
N HIS A 130 -25.59 16.02 -13.19
CA HIS A 130 -26.83 15.50 -12.61
C HIS A 130 -27.83 15.05 -13.68
N ASP A 131 -27.91 15.75 -14.81
CA ASP A 131 -28.75 15.36 -15.96
C ASP A 131 -28.30 14.01 -16.58
N LEU A 132 -27.02 13.64 -16.40
CA LEU A 132 -26.49 12.31 -16.77
C LEU A 132 -26.82 11.23 -15.71
N GLY A 133 -27.38 11.61 -14.58
CA GLY A 133 -27.60 10.74 -13.42
C GLY A 133 -26.32 10.42 -12.64
N LEU A 134 -25.33 11.29 -12.70
CA LEU A 134 -24.08 11.23 -11.93
C LEU A 134 -24.10 12.27 -10.81
N LYS A 135 -23.05 12.30 -9.98
CA LYS A 135 -22.83 13.23 -8.86
C LYS A 135 -21.59 14.09 -9.10
N PHE A 136 -21.63 15.34 -8.65
CA PHE A 136 -20.56 16.29 -8.87
C PHE A 136 -19.73 16.53 -7.60
N GLY A 137 -18.41 16.43 -7.73
CA GLY A 137 -17.47 16.69 -6.65
C GLY A 137 -16.46 17.78 -6.97
N ILE A 138 -15.98 18.45 -5.94
CA ILE A 138 -14.88 19.42 -6.04
C ILE A 138 -13.83 19.21 -4.97
N HIS A 139 -12.61 19.57 -5.29
CA HIS A 139 -11.53 19.77 -4.34
C HIS A 139 -11.60 21.16 -3.72
N ILE A 140 -11.22 21.31 -2.46
CA ILE A 140 -10.84 22.59 -1.86
C ILE A 140 -9.57 22.47 -1.03
N MET A 141 -8.80 23.55 -0.94
CA MET A 141 -7.78 23.69 0.09
C MET A 141 -8.43 24.10 1.42
N ARG A 142 -7.99 23.51 2.52
CA ARG A 142 -8.27 24.03 3.87
C ARG A 142 -7.89 25.51 3.95
N GLY A 143 -8.70 26.28 4.69
CA GLY A 143 -8.34 27.60 5.16
C GLY A 143 -9.00 28.76 4.44
N VAL A 144 -8.42 29.95 4.62
CA VAL A 144 -8.89 31.23 4.08
C VAL A 144 -7.88 31.79 3.06
N PRO A 145 -8.30 32.22 1.86
CA PRO A 145 -7.39 32.73 0.84
C PRO A 145 -6.58 33.93 1.30
N LYS A 146 -5.27 33.90 1.04
CA LYS A 146 -4.38 35.04 1.32
C LYS A 146 -4.82 36.30 0.58
N VAL A 147 -5.36 36.15 -0.63
CA VAL A 147 -5.91 37.28 -1.40
C VAL A 147 -7.10 37.93 -0.70
N ALA A 148 -7.98 37.15 -0.06
CA ALA A 148 -9.12 37.68 0.68
C ALA A 148 -8.68 38.44 1.95
N ILE A 149 -7.65 37.94 2.63
CA ILE A 149 -7.02 38.60 3.78
C ILE A 149 -6.38 39.93 3.38
N ASN A 150 -5.57 39.92 2.32
CA ASN A 150 -4.86 41.11 1.84
C ASN A 150 -5.82 42.23 1.43
N HIS A 151 -6.98 41.87 0.86
CA HIS A 151 -8.03 42.81 0.47
C HIS A 151 -9.06 43.09 1.58
N LYS A 152 -8.93 42.46 2.75
CA LYS A 152 -9.87 42.57 3.88
C LYS A 152 -11.31 42.34 3.47
N LEU A 153 -11.55 41.32 2.64
CA LEU A 153 -12.88 41.03 2.13
C LEU A 153 -13.83 40.63 3.27
N PRO A 154 -15.11 41.06 3.20
CA PRO A 154 -16.09 40.76 4.25
C PRO A 154 -16.46 39.27 4.27
N ILE A 155 -16.69 38.72 5.46
CA ILE A 155 -17.25 37.38 5.62
C ILE A 155 -18.78 37.50 5.54
N LYS A 156 -19.42 36.75 4.64
CA LYS A 156 -20.89 36.68 4.55
C LYS A 156 -21.44 36.22 5.91
N ASP A 157 -22.42 36.97 6.44
CA ASP A 157 -23.01 36.76 7.76
C ASP A 157 -22.04 36.81 8.94
N GLY A 158 -20.78 37.24 8.72
CA GLY A 158 -19.73 37.30 9.75
C GLY A 158 -19.83 38.51 10.69
N ASN A 159 -20.98 39.17 10.79
CA ASN A 159 -21.22 40.31 11.71
C ASN A 159 -20.13 41.42 11.65
N GLY A 160 -19.79 41.86 10.44
CA GLY A 160 -18.79 42.91 10.21
C GLY A 160 -17.34 42.44 10.28
N LYS A 161 -17.09 41.13 10.44
CA LYS A 161 -15.76 40.53 10.33
C LYS A 161 -15.32 40.39 8.87
N THR A 162 -14.02 40.42 8.68
CA THR A 162 -13.32 40.24 7.41
C THR A 162 -12.44 39.01 7.46
N ALA A 163 -11.98 38.53 6.30
CA ALA A 163 -11.01 37.44 6.22
C ALA A 163 -9.75 37.70 7.06
N ALA A 164 -9.34 38.96 7.21
CA ALA A 164 -8.19 39.36 8.03
C ALA A 164 -8.40 39.22 9.55
N ASP A 165 -9.63 38.98 10.01
CA ASP A 165 -9.95 38.84 11.44
C ASP A 165 -9.92 37.39 11.94
N ILE A 166 -9.84 36.40 11.04
CA ILE A 166 -10.09 34.98 11.37
C ILE A 166 -8.90 34.04 11.10
N TYR A 167 -7.77 34.55 10.62
CA TYR A 167 -6.66 33.70 10.17
C TYR A 167 -5.58 33.51 11.25
N SER A 168 -4.83 32.41 11.11
CA SER A 168 -3.56 32.15 11.79
C SER A 168 -2.47 31.82 10.78
N THR A 169 -1.23 32.20 11.09
CA THR A 169 -0.03 31.78 10.33
C THR A 169 0.55 30.48 10.86
N GLU A 170 0.02 29.95 11.96
CA GLU A 170 0.41 28.64 12.49
C GLU A 170 -0.18 27.52 11.65
N LEU A 171 0.58 26.42 11.51
CA LEU A 171 0.19 25.24 10.73
C LEU A 171 -0.25 25.58 9.29
N GLU A 172 0.44 26.53 8.65
CA GLU A 172 0.21 26.81 7.23
C GLU A 172 0.61 25.60 6.38
N CYS A 173 -0.19 25.31 5.34
CA CYS A 173 0.12 24.31 4.34
C CYS A 173 1.58 24.43 3.87
N THR A 174 2.31 23.31 3.90
CA THR A 174 3.74 23.33 3.62
C THR A 174 4.04 23.29 2.13
N TRP A 175 3.13 22.74 1.32
CA TRP A 175 3.33 22.46 -0.11
C TRP A 175 2.57 23.40 -1.06
N LEU A 176 1.48 24.04 -0.64
CA LEU A 176 0.78 25.08 -1.43
C LEU A 176 0.50 26.33 -0.59
N LYS A 177 0.71 27.51 -1.17
CA LYS A 177 0.73 28.79 -0.43
C LYS A 177 -0.50 29.68 -0.64
N ASP A 178 -1.58 29.13 -1.19
CA ASP A 178 -2.81 29.87 -1.52
C ASP A 178 -3.58 30.36 -0.28
N MET A 179 -3.51 29.60 0.83
CA MET A 179 -4.38 29.76 2.00
C MET A 179 -3.58 30.03 3.30
N TYR A 180 -4.27 30.59 4.31
CA TYR A 180 -3.87 30.54 5.71
C TYR A 180 -4.86 29.69 6.52
N THR A 181 -4.43 29.20 7.68
CA THR A 181 -5.27 28.51 8.66
C THR A 181 -6.41 29.40 9.13
N VAL A 182 -7.64 28.86 9.21
CA VAL A 182 -8.74 29.52 9.91
C VAL A 182 -8.65 29.21 11.41
N ASP A 183 -8.49 30.23 12.22
CA ASP A 183 -8.47 30.11 13.68
C ASP A 183 -9.90 29.98 14.22
N ALA A 184 -10.27 28.75 14.58
CA ALA A 184 -11.59 28.39 15.10
C ALA A 184 -12.00 29.18 16.37
N THR A 185 -11.05 29.83 17.06
CA THR A 185 -11.35 30.65 18.24
C THR A 185 -11.85 32.06 17.90
N LYS A 186 -11.75 32.47 16.63
CA LYS A 186 -12.12 33.82 16.17
C LYS A 186 -13.59 33.88 15.76
N ALA A 187 -14.28 34.93 16.22
CA ALA A 187 -15.62 35.25 15.72
C ALA A 187 -15.57 35.51 14.20
N GLY A 188 -16.47 34.87 13.44
CA GLY A 188 -16.49 34.90 11.98
C GLY A 188 -15.90 33.64 11.32
N ALA A 189 -15.14 32.81 12.06
CA ALA A 189 -14.49 31.61 11.51
C ALA A 189 -15.49 30.56 11.03
N GLN A 190 -16.48 30.22 11.86
CA GLN A 190 -17.53 29.27 11.49
C GLN A 190 -18.43 29.85 10.40
N GLU A 191 -18.76 31.14 10.46
CA GLU A 191 -19.57 31.83 9.43
C GLU A 191 -18.89 31.80 8.06
N TYR A 192 -17.55 31.91 8.04
CA TYR A 192 -16.79 31.77 6.81
C TYR A 192 -16.97 30.38 6.18
N TYR A 193 -16.73 29.29 6.91
CA TYR A 193 -16.96 27.93 6.38
C TYR A 193 -18.44 27.68 6.05
N ASN A 194 -19.38 28.18 6.86
CA ASN A 194 -20.81 28.12 6.56
C ASN A 194 -21.12 28.76 5.20
N SER A 195 -20.53 29.92 4.92
CA SER A 195 -20.76 30.65 3.66
C SER A 195 -20.16 29.95 2.44
N ILE A 196 -19.07 29.20 2.62
CA ILE A 196 -18.45 28.38 1.59
C ILE A 196 -19.35 27.19 1.27
N MET A 197 -19.78 26.44 2.30
CA MET A 197 -20.62 25.26 2.08
C MET A 197 -22.00 25.63 1.53
N GLU A 198 -22.56 26.79 1.93
CA GLU A 198 -23.77 27.34 1.28
C GLU A 198 -23.56 27.62 -0.21
N LEU A 199 -22.39 28.14 -0.61
CA LEU A 199 -22.07 28.38 -2.02
C LEU A 199 -22.03 27.06 -2.80
N TYR A 200 -21.35 26.05 -2.26
CA TYR A 200 -21.21 24.75 -2.90
C TYR A 200 -22.55 24.00 -2.97
N ALA A 201 -23.37 24.09 -1.93
CA ALA A 201 -24.73 23.58 -1.96
C ALA A 201 -25.59 24.28 -3.02
N SER A 202 -25.41 25.60 -3.21
CA SER A 202 -26.12 26.36 -4.26
C SER A 202 -25.70 25.98 -5.68
N TRP A 203 -24.49 25.46 -5.85
CA TRP A 203 -24.02 24.91 -7.12
C TRP A 203 -24.44 23.45 -7.34
N GLY A 204 -25.00 22.77 -6.34
CA GLY A 204 -25.33 21.35 -6.46
C GLY A 204 -24.14 20.40 -6.25
N VAL A 205 -23.12 20.79 -5.49
CA VAL A 205 -22.01 19.88 -5.14
C VAL A 205 -22.53 18.73 -4.26
N ASP A 206 -22.05 17.50 -4.52
CA ASP A 206 -22.41 16.27 -3.79
C ASP A 206 -21.23 15.66 -3.02
N PHE A 207 -20.01 16.09 -3.35
CA PHE A 207 -18.76 15.54 -2.80
C PHE A 207 -17.71 16.63 -2.67
N ILE A 208 -17.02 16.68 -1.53
CA ILE A 208 -15.94 17.64 -1.27
C ILE A 208 -14.72 16.88 -0.79
N LYS A 209 -13.62 16.98 -1.54
CA LYS A 209 -12.28 16.59 -1.11
C LYS A 209 -11.60 17.82 -0.51
N VAL A 210 -11.17 17.75 0.75
CA VAL A 210 -10.46 18.84 1.43
C VAL A 210 -9.02 18.43 1.65
N ASP A 211 -8.11 19.12 0.97
CA ASP A 211 -6.68 18.95 1.15
C ASP A 211 -6.12 19.80 2.28
N ASP A 212 -4.89 19.44 2.70
CA ASP A 212 -4.17 20.04 3.82
C ASP A 212 -4.95 19.91 5.13
N LEU A 213 -5.72 18.82 5.28
CA LEU A 213 -6.61 18.58 6.40
C LEU A 213 -6.20 17.38 7.25
N SER A 214 -5.71 16.31 6.60
CA SER A 214 -5.32 15.05 7.25
C SER A 214 -3.86 15.05 7.74
N ARG A 215 -2.95 15.70 7.01
CA ARG A 215 -1.54 15.87 7.39
C ARG A 215 -1.07 17.33 7.20
N PRO A 216 -0.67 18.03 8.28
CA PRO A 216 -0.90 17.65 9.68
C PRO A 216 -2.40 17.59 10.00
N TYR A 217 -2.80 16.90 11.07
CA TYR A 217 -4.22 16.67 11.35
C TYR A 217 -4.92 17.93 11.93
N HIS A 218 -5.78 18.57 11.14
CA HIS A 218 -6.42 19.86 11.46
C HIS A 218 -7.79 19.71 12.14
N GLN A 219 -7.80 19.14 13.35
CA GLN A 219 -9.03 18.77 14.07
C GLN A 219 -10.10 19.89 14.12
N ALA A 220 -9.73 21.12 14.48
CA ALA A 220 -10.70 22.21 14.64
C ALA A 220 -11.38 22.61 13.32
N GLU A 221 -10.66 22.56 12.20
CA GLU A 221 -11.23 22.88 10.88
C GLU A 221 -12.08 21.73 10.33
N ILE A 222 -11.71 20.47 10.61
CA ILE A 222 -12.55 19.29 10.32
C ILE A 222 -13.93 19.47 10.97
N GLU A 223 -13.97 19.83 12.25
CA GLU A 223 -15.22 20.06 12.99
C GLU A 223 -16.03 21.23 12.40
N MET A 224 -15.39 22.35 12.04
CA MET A 224 -16.08 23.49 11.43
C MET A 224 -16.64 23.16 10.05
N ILE A 225 -15.89 22.42 9.23
CA ILE A 225 -16.31 21.96 7.90
C ILE A 225 -17.49 21.00 8.01
N ARG A 226 -17.44 20.00 8.89
CA ARG A 226 -18.57 19.08 9.15
C ARG A 226 -19.84 19.86 9.52
N LYS A 227 -19.74 20.76 10.50
CA LYS A 227 -20.87 21.62 10.93
C LYS A 227 -21.41 22.48 9.78
N ALA A 228 -20.52 23.04 8.96
CA ALA A 228 -20.90 23.86 7.83
C ALA A 228 -21.64 23.06 6.76
N ILE A 229 -21.19 21.83 6.46
CA ILE A 229 -21.89 20.91 5.54
C ILE A 229 -23.29 20.58 6.07
N ASP A 230 -23.39 20.15 7.33
CA ASP A 230 -24.67 19.75 7.94
C ASP A 230 -25.69 20.89 7.95
N ARG A 231 -25.21 22.12 8.18
CA ARG A 231 -26.05 23.34 8.16
C ARG A 231 -26.71 23.59 6.79
N THR A 232 -26.12 23.14 5.69
CA THR A 232 -26.69 23.38 4.35
C THR A 232 -27.97 22.58 4.10
N GLY A 233 -28.15 21.45 4.79
CA GLY A 233 -29.23 20.49 4.53
C GLY A 233 -29.08 19.72 3.22
N ARG A 234 -28.01 19.94 2.44
CA ARG A 234 -27.69 19.15 1.24
C ARG A 234 -26.70 18.05 1.61
N PRO A 235 -26.95 16.78 1.23
CA PRO A 235 -25.96 15.72 1.35
C PRO A 235 -24.69 16.06 0.55
N MET A 236 -23.56 16.22 1.24
CA MET A 236 -22.24 16.40 0.63
C MET A 236 -21.25 15.47 1.33
N VAL A 237 -20.75 14.46 0.61
CA VAL A 237 -19.76 13.52 1.10
C VAL A 237 -18.45 14.26 1.38
N LEU A 238 -17.84 14.03 2.55
CA LEU A 238 -16.57 14.65 2.93
C LEU A 238 -15.40 13.66 2.82
N SER A 239 -14.43 14.00 1.98
CA SER A 239 -13.13 13.33 1.82
C SER A 239 -12.01 14.20 2.41
N MET A 240 -11.13 13.61 3.22
CA MET A 240 -9.99 14.30 3.84
C MET A 240 -8.66 13.86 3.22
N SER A 241 -7.79 14.82 2.91
CA SER A 241 -6.53 14.61 2.20
C SER A 241 -5.49 15.70 2.59
N PRO A 242 -4.21 15.57 2.21
CA PRO A 242 -3.52 14.32 1.87
C PRO A 242 -3.28 13.47 3.12
N GLY A 243 -2.87 12.21 2.94
CA GLY A 243 -2.47 11.36 4.04
C GLY A 243 -1.04 11.65 4.55
N ALA A 244 -0.53 10.89 5.51
CA ALA A 244 -1.27 9.87 6.24
C ALA A 244 -2.08 10.51 7.38
N THR A 245 -3.40 10.29 7.40
CA THR A 245 -4.19 10.48 8.63
C THR A 245 -3.55 9.66 9.75
N PRO A 246 -3.31 10.21 10.95
CA PRO A 246 -2.74 9.42 12.05
C PRO A 246 -3.71 8.30 12.48
N PRO A 247 -3.28 7.03 12.58
CA PRO A 247 -4.15 5.92 13.02
C PRO A 247 -4.88 6.20 14.34
N GLY A 248 -4.20 6.83 15.30
CA GLY A 248 -4.80 7.25 16.59
C GLY A 248 -5.90 8.32 16.49
N LYS A 249 -6.25 8.81 15.29
CA LYS A 249 -7.36 9.73 15.02
C LYS A 249 -8.55 9.07 14.32
N HIS A 250 -8.55 7.74 14.17
CA HIS A 250 -9.59 7.01 13.45
C HIS A 250 -11.02 7.31 13.94
N GLU A 251 -11.28 7.37 15.26
CA GLU A 251 -12.62 7.68 15.80
C GLU A 251 -13.08 9.08 15.39
N HIS A 252 -12.21 10.08 15.57
CA HIS A 252 -12.53 11.45 15.20
C HIS A 252 -12.76 11.59 13.68
N ALA A 253 -11.95 10.93 12.85
CA ALA A 253 -12.14 10.93 11.40
C ALA A 253 -13.50 10.30 11.02
N LYS A 254 -13.82 9.13 11.58
CA LYS A 254 -15.11 8.44 11.39
C LYS A 254 -16.32 9.27 11.79
N ASP A 255 -16.21 10.08 12.83
CA ASP A 255 -17.30 10.92 13.34
C ASP A 255 -17.51 12.21 12.53
N HIS A 256 -16.60 12.56 11.62
CA HIS A 256 -16.65 13.84 10.90
C HIS A 256 -16.53 13.72 9.37
N ALA A 257 -15.93 12.65 8.84
CA ALA A 257 -15.70 12.46 7.42
C ALA A 257 -16.20 11.12 6.92
N ASN A 258 -16.56 11.08 5.64
CA ASN A 258 -16.98 9.85 4.99
C ASN A 258 -15.79 9.04 4.49
N MET A 259 -14.66 9.68 4.21
CA MET A 259 -13.42 9.02 3.83
C MET A 259 -12.19 9.88 4.16
N TRP A 260 -11.05 9.24 4.37
CA TRP A 260 -9.79 9.93 4.69
C TRP A 260 -8.58 9.15 4.17
N ARG A 261 -7.63 9.88 3.57
CA ARG A 261 -6.41 9.32 3.00
C ARG A 261 -5.53 8.67 4.06
N THR A 262 -5.22 7.38 3.88
CA THR A 262 -4.33 6.60 4.77
C THR A 262 -2.86 6.77 4.41
N VAL A 263 -2.56 7.28 3.22
CA VAL A 263 -1.21 7.47 2.67
C VAL A 263 -1.10 8.82 1.95
N ASP A 264 0.12 9.34 1.81
CA ASP A 264 0.44 10.43 0.86
C ASP A 264 0.16 10.00 -0.60
N ASP A 265 0.33 10.90 -1.58
CA ASP A 265 -0.20 10.66 -2.94
C ASP A 265 0.33 9.37 -3.57
N PHE A 266 -0.60 8.52 -4.00
CA PHE A 266 -0.35 7.20 -4.59
C PHE A 266 -0.20 7.29 -6.12
N TRP A 267 0.79 6.58 -6.67
CA TRP A 267 1.10 6.58 -8.09
C TRP A 267 1.41 5.17 -8.62
N ASP A 268 1.55 5.07 -9.95
CA ASP A 268 1.68 3.84 -10.74
C ASP A 268 3.05 3.15 -10.63
N ASN A 269 3.49 2.81 -9.42
CA ASN A 269 4.70 2.03 -9.21
C ASN A 269 4.56 0.95 -8.13
N TRP A 270 5.30 -0.15 -8.32
CA TRP A 270 5.24 -1.31 -7.45
C TRP A 270 5.65 -1.02 -6.01
N SER A 271 6.62 -0.12 -5.78
CA SER A 271 7.07 0.16 -4.41
C SER A 271 5.94 0.73 -3.56
N GLN A 272 5.16 1.66 -4.12
CA GLN A 272 3.98 2.21 -3.46
C GLN A 272 2.85 1.19 -3.32
N LEU A 273 2.59 0.37 -4.35
CA LEU A 273 1.55 -0.66 -4.27
C LEU A 273 1.88 -1.73 -3.22
N SER A 274 3.12 -2.20 -3.16
CA SER A 274 3.57 -3.16 -2.15
C SER A 274 3.49 -2.57 -0.73
N TYR A 275 3.82 -1.29 -0.56
CA TYR A 275 3.71 -0.58 0.72
C TYR A 275 2.25 -0.55 1.23
N GLN A 276 1.28 -0.40 0.32
CA GLN A 276 -0.13 -0.33 0.69
C GLN A 276 -0.69 -1.60 1.33
N PHE A 277 -0.07 -2.77 1.17
CA PHE A 277 -0.52 -3.97 1.89
C PHE A 277 -0.44 -3.80 3.41
N GLY A 278 0.64 -3.19 3.90
CA GLY A 278 0.83 -2.91 5.32
C GLY A 278 -0.15 -1.85 5.83
N VAL A 279 -0.29 -0.75 5.08
CA VAL A 279 -1.21 0.35 5.41
C VAL A 279 -2.67 -0.12 5.42
N CYS A 280 -3.10 -0.87 4.41
CA CYS A 280 -4.45 -1.44 4.36
C CYS A 280 -4.68 -2.39 5.53
N ALA A 281 -3.71 -3.24 5.88
CA ALA A 281 -3.85 -4.15 7.02
C ALA A 281 -4.00 -3.41 8.36
N GLU A 282 -3.26 -2.31 8.55
CA GLU A 282 -3.37 -1.44 9.75
C GLU A 282 -4.75 -0.77 9.84
N TRP A 283 -5.30 -0.33 8.69
CA TRP A 283 -6.57 0.39 8.64
C TRP A 283 -7.81 -0.49 8.55
N ALA A 284 -7.67 -1.78 8.21
CA ALA A 284 -8.79 -2.69 8.02
C ALA A 284 -9.76 -2.76 9.23
N PRO A 285 -9.29 -2.76 10.49
CA PRO A 285 -10.18 -2.77 11.65
C PRO A 285 -11.12 -1.56 11.76
N TYR A 286 -10.83 -0.46 11.05
CA TYR A 286 -11.57 0.81 11.14
C TYR A 286 -12.53 1.05 9.98
N ILE A 287 -12.62 0.10 9.03
CA ILE A 287 -13.62 0.13 7.96
C ILE A 287 -15.01 0.11 8.59
N ALA A 288 -15.85 1.08 8.23
CA ALA A 288 -17.24 1.12 8.66
C ALA A 288 -18.14 1.69 7.56
N PRO A 289 -19.41 1.24 7.45
CA PRO A 289 -20.38 1.85 6.55
C PRO A 289 -20.45 3.37 6.73
N GLY A 290 -20.23 4.12 5.65
CA GLY A 290 -20.23 5.58 5.70
C GLY A 290 -18.92 6.24 6.13
N ALA A 291 -17.90 5.47 6.48
CA ALA A 291 -16.59 5.94 6.98
C ALA A 291 -15.46 5.02 6.46
N TRP A 292 -14.79 5.46 5.41
CA TRP A 292 -13.89 4.63 4.60
C TRP A 292 -12.44 5.11 4.66
N PRO A 293 -11.52 4.32 5.23
CA PRO A 293 -10.10 4.53 5.00
C PRO A 293 -9.80 4.51 3.50
N ASP A 294 -9.13 5.54 3.01
CA ASP A 294 -8.91 5.78 1.59
C ASP A 294 -7.46 5.48 1.20
N ALA A 295 -7.26 4.43 0.41
CA ALA A 295 -5.96 4.03 -0.13
C ALA A 295 -5.50 4.89 -1.31
N ASP A 296 -6.26 5.95 -1.63
CA ASP A 296 -6.07 6.92 -2.70
C ASP A 296 -6.57 6.45 -4.09
N MET A 297 -6.46 7.36 -5.06
CA MET A 297 -6.91 7.21 -6.44
C MET A 297 -6.25 6.03 -7.17
N LEU A 298 -6.89 5.58 -8.25
CA LEU A 298 -6.43 4.51 -9.12
C LEU A 298 -5.67 5.10 -10.32
N PRO A 299 -4.33 5.06 -10.35
CA PRO A 299 -3.52 5.59 -11.45
C PRO A 299 -3.49 4.60 -12.62
N LEU A 300 -4.67 4.34 -13.19
CA LEU A 300 -4.94 3.40 -14.28
C LEU A 300 -5.23 4.14 -15.59
N GLY A 301 -5.01 3.46 -16.71
CA GLY A 301 -5.24 4.03 -18.05
C GLY A 301 -4.29 5.19 -18.38
N HIS A 302 -4.80 6.19 -19.10
CA HIS A 302 -4.01 7.32 -19.58
C HIS A 302 -3.89 8.41 -18.50
N ILE A 303 -2.70 8.57 -17.93
CA ILE A 303 -2.41 9.52 -16.84
C ILE A 303 -1.30 10.50 -17.25
N ALA A 304 -1.09 11.51 -16.41
CA ALA A 304 -0.04 12.52 -16.52
C ALA A 304 0.01 13.30 -17.86
N ILE A 305 -1.11 13.38 -18.60
CA ILE A 305 -1.27 14.26 -19.78
C ILE A 305 -0.80 15.67 -19.42
N ARG A 306 -1.21 16.15 -18.24
CA ARG A 306 -0.76 17.39 -17.60
C ARG A 306 -0.62 17.23 -16.07
N GLY A 307 -0.35 16.01 -15.62
CA GLY A 307 -0.26 15.65 -14.21
C GLY A 307 0.97 16.24 -13.51
N GLU A 308 0.94 16.28 -12.18
CA GLU A 308 2.04 16.81 -11.36
C GLU A 308 3.29 15.92 -11.38
N ARG A 309 3.11 14.60 -11.56
CA ARG A 309 4.20 13.62 -11.53
C ARG A 309 4.40 12.87 -12.84
N GLY A 310 5.65 12.82 -13.27
CA GLY A 310 6.08 12.15 -14.50
C GLY A 310 5.64 12.89 -15.77
N VAL A 311 5.59 12.15 -16.87
CA VAL A 311 5.18 12.64 -18.19
C VAL A 311 3.95 11.87 -18.68
N ASP A 312 3.28 12.42 -19.69
CA ASP A 312 2.17 11.79 -20.44
C ASP A 312 2.47 10.32 -20.74
N ARG A 313 1.62 9.42 -20.22
CA ARG A 313 1.81 7.97 -20.31
C ARG A 313 0.52 7.18 -20.06
N GLN A 314 0.51 5.94 -20.55
CA GLN A 314 -0.31 4.91 -19.92
C GLN A 314 0.32 4.52 -18.58
N THR A 315 -0.50 4.04 -17.64
CA THR A 315 -0.02 3.52 -16.35
C THR A 315 1.19 2.60 -16.52
N ASN A 316 2.21 2.79 -15.68
CA ASN A 316 3.39 1.93 -15.64
C ASN A 316 3.11 0.58 -14.98
N PHE A 317 1.95 0.40 -14.34
CA PHE A 317 1.54 -0.89 -13.81
C PHE A 317 1.34 -1.91 -14.93
N THR A 318 2.02 -3.04 -14.82
CA THR A 318 1.73 -4.25 -15.60
C THR A 318 0.30 -4.74 -15.34
N GLN A 319 -0.25 -5.59 -16.21
CA GLN A 319 -1.60 -6.13 -15.99
C GLN A 319 -1.73 -6.90 -14.67
N ASN A 320 -0.68 -7.61 -14.25
CA ASN A 320 -0.64 -8.30 -12.95
C ASN A 320 -0.77 -7.30 -11.80
N GLU A 321 -0.02 -6.20 -11.86
CA GLU A 321 -0.07 -5.14 -10.85
C GLU A 321 -1.41 -4.43 -10.84
N GLN A 322 -2.06 -4.25 -12.01
CA GLN A 322 -3.42 -3.69 -12.09
C GLN A 322 -4.46 -4.62 -11.46
N TYR A 323 -4.35 -5.95 -11.65
CA TYR A 323 -5.18 -6.91 -10.91
C TYR A 323 -4.89 -6.91 -9.42
N THR A 324 -3.63 -6.78 -9.02
CA THR A 324 -3.22 -6.66 -7.61
C THR A 324 -3.79 -5.41 -6.96
N LEU A 325 -3.65 -4.25 -7.60
CA LEU A 325 -4.24 -2.98 -7.19
C LEU A 325 -5.74 -3.12 -6.97
N MET A 326 -6.46 -3.55 -8.01
CA MET A 326 -7.91 -3.68 -7.93
C MET A 326 -8.37 -4.70 -6.89
N SER A 327 -7.68 -5.83 -6.78
CA SER A 327 -8.02 -6.86 -5.78
C SER A 327 -7.81 -6.35 -4.36
N LEU A 328 -6.71 -5.64 -4.08
CA LEU A 328 -6.45 -5.06 -2.77
C LEU A 328 -7.46 -3.95 -2.45
N TRP A 329 -7.67 -2.97 -3.33
CA TRP A 329 -8.60 -1.86 -3.07
C TRP A 329 -10.02 -2.36 -2.84
N THR A 330 -10.47 -3.33 -3.63
CA THR A 330 -11.84 -3.85 -3.55
C THR A 330 -12.06 -4.70 -2.30
N ILE A 331 -11.14 -5.61 -1.96
CA ILE A 331 -11.24 -6.44 -0.75
C ILE A 331 -10.89 -5.66 0.53
N PHE A 332 -10.17 -4.56 0.45
CA PHE A 332 -9.97 -3.63 1.57
C PHE A 332 -11.14 -2.65 1.74
N LYS A 333 -12.00 -2.51 0.72
CA LYS A 333 -13.09 -1.51 0.66
C LYS A 333 -12.59 -0.05 0.65
N SER A 334 -11.48 0.22 -0.03
CA SER A 334 -11.08 1.60 -0.35
C SER A 334 -12.09 2.23 -1.32
N PRO A 335 -12.42 3.53 -1.21
CA PRO A 335 -13.06 4.26 -2.30
C PRO A 335 -12.30 4.04 -3.62
N LEU A 336 -13.04 3.95 -4.73
CA LEU A 336 -12.49 3.72 -6.07
C LEU A 336 -12.60 5.00 -6.89
N MET A 337 -11.55 5.81 -6.92
CA MET A 337 -11.49 7.04 -7.72
C MET A 337 -10.54 6.84 -8.90
N PHE A 338 -11.07 6.65 -10.11
CA PHE A 338 -10.26 6.51 -11.32
C PHE A 338 -9.53 7.82 -11.64
N GLY A 339 -8.20 7.78 -11.77
CA GLY A 339 -7.37 8.97 -12.03
C GLY A 339 -7.06 9.24 -13.51
N GLY A 340 -7.19 8.22 -14.37
CA GLY A 340 -6.90 8.34 -15.80
C GLY A 340 -7.96 9.10 -16.60
N HIS A 341 -7.63 9.44 -17.83
CA HIS A 341 -8.56 9.99 -18.81
C HIS A 341 -9.44 8.87 -19.38
N LEU A 342 -10.66 8.73 -18.83
CA LEU A 342 -11.61 7.64 -19.15
C LEU A 342 -11.88 7.45 -20.65
N PRO A 343 -12.03 8.50 -21.49
CA PRO A 343 -12.26 8.32 -22.92
C PRO A 343 -11.16 7.55 -23.66
N ASP A 344 -9.95 7.47 -23.10
CA ASP A 344 -8.82 6.74 -23.70
C ASP A 344 -8.66 5.31 -23.18
N ASN A 345 -9.57 4.84 -22.31
CA ASN A 345 -9.51 3.48 -21.78
C ASN A 345 -9.55 2.43 -22.90
N ASP A 346 -8.67 1.43 -22.79
CA ASP A 346 -8.75 0.23 -23.59
C ASP A 346 -9.74 -0.80 -22.99
N ALA A 347 -9.92 -1.93 -23.70
CA ALA A 347 -10.83 -2.99 -23.28
C ALA A 347 -10.39 -3.66 -21.96
N PHE A 348 -9.08 -3.76 -21.71
CA PHE A 348 -8.56 -4.37 -20.50
C PHE A 348 -8.82 -3.47 -19.30
N THR A 349 -8.46 -2.19 -19.35
CA THR A 349 -8.75 -1.22 -18.30
C THR A 349 -10.25 -1.16 -18.01
N ASN A 350 -11.12 -1.15 -19.03
CA ASN A 350 -12.56 -1.21 -18.80
C ASN A 350 -13.04 -2.49 -18.12
N SER A 351 -12.42 -3.64 -18.41
CA SER A 351 -12.80 -4.90 -17.76
C SER A 351 -12.55 -4.88 -16.25
N LEU A 352 -11.53 -4.15 -15.78
CA LEU A 352 -11.27 -3.93 -14.36
C LEU A 352 -12.39 -3.14 -13.67
N LEU A 353 -13.00 -2.20 -14.40
CA LEU A 353 -14.01 -1.27 -13.86
C LEU A 353 -15.45 -1.79 -14.00
N THR A 354 -15.67 -2.89 -14.73
CA THR A 354 -17.02 -3.37 -15.09
C THR A 354 -17.30 -4.80 -14.60
N ASN A 355 -16.34 -5.46 -13.93
CA ASN A 355 -16.56 -6.78 -13.36
C ASN A 355 -17.53 -6.72 -12.18
N LYS A 356 -18.79 -7.07 -12.44
CA LYS A 356 -19.87 -7.02 -11.44
C LYS A 356 -19.61 -7.86 -10.20
N GLU A 357 -18.97 -9.03 -10.31
CA GLU A 357 -18.75 -9.88 -9.13
C GLU A 357 -17.74 -9.27 -8.16
N VAL A 358 -16.71 -8.62 -8.69
CA VAL A 358 -15.72 -7.90 -7.89
C VAL A 358 -16.32 -6.63 -7.27
N LEU A 359 -17.12 -5.89 -8.03
CA LEU A 359 -17.77 -4.67 -7.53
C LEU A 359 -18.89 -4.96 -6.54
N ASP A 360 -19.64 -6.04 -6.73
CA ASP A 360 -20.64 -6.51 -5.77
C ASP A 360 -19.94 -6.88 -4.45
N MET A 361 -18.83 -7.65 -4.49
CA MET A 361 -17.99 -7.91 -3.31
C MET A 361 -17.55 -6.60 -2.64
N HIS A 362 -16.96 -5.68 -3.41
CA HIS A 362 -16.50 -4.39 -2.90
C HIS A 362 -17.61 -3.63 -2.16
N GLY A 363 -18.81 -3.56 -2.75
CA GLY A 363 -19.96 -2.86 -2.18
C GLY A 363 -20.53 -3.56 -0.94
N THR A 364 -20.65 -4.89 -0.96
CA THR A 364 -21.48 -5.62 0.02
C THR A 364 -20.71 -6.44 1.04
N SER A 365 -19.44 -6.80 0.80
CA SER A 365 -18.70 -7.66 1.73
C SER A 365 -18.55 -7.02 3.11
N VAL A 366 -18.38 -7.86 4.11
CA VAL A 366 -18.11 -7.49 5.50
C VAL A 366 -16.94 -8.32 6.04
N ASN A 367 -16.43 -7.99 7.23
CA ASN A 367 -15.32 -8.72 7.87
C ASN A 367 -14.02 -8.77 7.04
N ASN A 368 -13.80 -7.74 6.23
CA ASN A 368 -12.65 -7.58 5.36
C ASN A 368 -11.36 -7.45 6.18
N ARG A 369 -10.40 -8.36 5.98
CA ARG A 369 -9.14 -8.37 6.75
C ARG A 369 -8.02 -9.11 6.03
N GLN A 370 -6.78 -8.78 6.37
CA GLN A 370 -5.65 -9.64 6.05
C GLN A 370 -5.82 -10.96 6.81
N TRP A 371 -5.82 -12.07 6.07
CA TRP A 371 -5.91 -13.42 6.63
C TRP A 371 -4.52 -13.93 7.03
N PHE A 372 -3.54 -13.81 6.15
CA PHE A 372 -2.14 -14.07 6.47
C PHE A 372 -1.20 -13.21 5.62
N ASN A 373 0.01 -13.06 6.14
CA ASN A 373 1.18 -12.57 5.43
C ASN A 373 2.32 -13.57 5.72
N ARG A 374 2.67 -14.41 4.75
CA ARG A 374 3.62 -15.51 4.88
C ARG A 374 4.53 -15.50 3.66
N ASP A 375 5.82 -15.38 3.88
CA ASP A 375 6.80 -15.27 2.81
C ASP A 375 6.52 -14.12 1.83
N GLU A 376 6.51 -14.38 0.53
CA GLU A 376 6.14 -13.41 -0.52
C GLU A 376 4.63 -13.48 -0.84
N SER A 377 3.85 -14.18 -0.01
CA SER A 377 2.43 -14.42 -0.23
C SER A 377 1.57 -13.74 0.82
N ILE A 378 0.67 -12.88 0.37
CA ILE A 378 -0.35 -12.26 1.24
C ILE A 378 -1.72 -12.82 0.84
N ALA A 379 -2.56 -13.09 1.83
CA ALA A 379 -3.96 -13.40 1.61
C ALA A 379 -4.87 -12.47 2.40
N TRP A 380 -5.96 -12.06 1.76
CA TRP A 380 -7.07 -11.33 2.38
C TRP A 380 -8.35 -12.14 2.28
N THR A 381 -9.25 -11.95 3.24
CA THR A 381 -10.57 -12.56 3.20
C THR A 381 -11.67 -11.61 3.64
N ALA A 382 -12.87 -11.85 3.13
CA ALA A 382 -14.09 -11.16 3.52
C ALA A 382 -15.27 -12.13 3.47
N ASP A 383 -16.37 -11.76 4.10
CA ASP A 383 -17.60 -12.54 4.16
C ASP A 383 -18.64 -11.96 3.20
N ASP A 384 -19.39 -12.83 2.53
CA ASP A 384 -20.59 -12.45 1.80
C ASP A 384 -21.80 -12.45 2.75
N PRO A 385 -22.33 -11.30 3.16
CA PRO A 385 -23.46 -11.25 4.08
C PRO A 385 -24.78 -11.70 3.42
N THR A 386 -24.81 -11.94 2.10
CA THR A 386 -26.02 -12.40 1.41
C THR A 386 -26.23 -13.91 1.51
N ASN A 387 -25.13 -14.68 1.57
CA ASN A 387 -25.17 -16.13 1.44
C ASN A 387 -24.16 -16.88 2.33
N GLY A 388 -23.30 -16.18 3.08
CA GLY A 388 -22.33 -16.78 3.99
C GLY A 388 -21.13 -17.45 3.31
N ASP A 389 -20.91 -17.18 2.02
CA ASP A 389 -19.68 -17.54 1.29
C ASP A 389 -18.50 -16.69 1.78
N LYS A 390 -17.27 -17.12 1.45
CA LYS A 390 -16.04 -16.36 1.70
C LYS A 390 -15.48 -15.82 0.40
N TYR A 391 -15.03 -14.58 0.42
CA TYR A 391 -14.14 -14.01 -0.59
C TYR A 391 -12.69 -14.19 -0.12
N VAL A 392 -11.79 -14.57 -1.03
CA VAL A 392 -10.36 -14.76 -0.76
C VAL A 392 -9.56 -14.11 -1.89
N ALA A 393 -8.70 -13.14 -1.54
CA ALA A 393 -7.71 -12.58 -2.45
C ALA A 393 -6.32 -13.10 -2.07
N LEU A 394 -5.58 -13.62 -3.05
CA LEU A 394 -4.23 -14.15 -2.90
C LEU A 394 -3.28 -13.31 -3.73
N PHE A 395 -2.17 -12.89 -3.14
CA PHE A 395 -1.22 -11.96 -3.76
C PHE A 395 0.17 -12.56 -3.71
N ASN A 396 0.89 -12.48 -4.82
CA ASN A 396 2.31 -12.78 -4.88
C ASN A 396 3.09 -11.48 -5.02
N LEU A 397 3.85 -11.14 -3.98
CA LEU A 397 4.67 -9.94 -3.92
C LEU A 397 6.09 -10.17 -4.47
N SER A 398 6.42 -11.39 -4.90
CA SER A 398 7.70 -11.70 -5.54
C SER A 398 7.83 -10.98 -6.89
N GLY A 399 9.07 -10.67 -7.30
CA GLY A 399 9.34 -10.12 -8.64
C GLY A 399 10.54 -9.16 -8.69
N ASN A 400 10.61 -8.39 -9.78
CA ASN A 400 11.74 -7.50 -10.12
C ASN A 400 11.64 -6.14 -9.40
N GLN A 401 11.79 -6.17 -8.09
CA GLN A 401 11.96 -4.97 -7.25
C GLN A 401 13.44 -4.59 -7.13
N PHE A 402 13.74 -3.35 -6.71
CA PHE A 402 15.13 -2.94 -6.44
C PHE A 402 15.70 -3.62 -5.20
N VAL A 403 14.87 -3.83 -4.18
CA VAL A 403 15.16 -4.59 -2.97
C VAL A 403 13.98 -5.47 -2.59
N ASP A 404 14.26 -6.64 -2.01
CA ASP A 404 13.24 -7.45 -1.36
C ASP A 404 12.69 -6.70 -0.14
N THR A 405 11.38 -6.47 -0.16
CA THR A 405 10.69 -5.68 0.85
C THR A 405 10.14 -6.52 2.01
N LYS A 406 10.21 -7.85 1.94
CA LYS A 406 9.62 -8.78 2.92
C LYS A 406 10.23 -8.64 4.31
N ASP A 407 11.55 -8.65 4.39
CA ASP A 407 12.31 -8.73 5.66
C ASP A 407 12.87 -7.37 6.09
N LEU A 408 12.34 -6.27 5.55
CA LEU A 408 12.71 -4.92 5.94
C LEU A 408 12.23 -4.62 7.37
N LEU A 409 13.10 -4.00 8.17
CA LEU A 409 12.78 -3.50 9.49
C LEU A 409 12.01 -2.17 9.46
N TYR A 410 12.20 -1.41 8.39
CA TYR A 410 11.59 -0.09 8.23
C TYR A 410 11.43 0.24 6.75
N ARG A 411 10.31 0.91 6.45
CA ARG A 411 10.02 1.59 5.19
C ARG A 411 9.43 2.95 5.50
N SER A 412 9.99 4.01 4.92
CA SER A 412 9.44 5.36 5.10
C SER A 412 8.14 5.60 4.34
N GLY A 413 7.85 4.77 3.33
CA GLY A 413 6.98 5.17 2.23
C GLY A 413 7.63 6.29 1.39
N PRO A 414 6.96 6.78 0.33
CA PRO A 414 7.50 7.81 -0.54
C PRO A 414 7.73 9.14 0.19
N ILE A 415 8.91 9.71 0.00
CA ILE A 415 9.34 11.03 0.47
C ILE A 415 9.56 11.92 -0.75
N SER A 416 8.89 13.07 -0.78
CA SER A 416 9.04 14.07 -1.85
C SER A 416 9.24 15.46 -1.28
N THR A 417 9.32 16.48 -2.15
CA THR A 417 9.26 17.89 -1.75
C THR A 417 7.91 18.31 -1.13
N LEU A 418 6.88 17.46 -1.23
CA LEU A 418 5.58 17.65 -0.57
C LEU A 418 5.55 17.03 0.84
N THR A 419 6.55 16.23 1.19
CA THR A 419 6.69 15.65 2.52
C THR A 419 7.26 16.67 3.49
N ASP A 420 6.68 16.77 4.69
CA ASP A 420 7.15 17.70 5.71
C ASP A 420 8.61 17.42 6.06
N GLY A 421 9.42 18.49 6.16
CA GLY A 421 10.85 18.37 6.42
C GLY A 421 11.70 17.82 5.26
N TYR A 422 11.09 17.41 4.14
CA TYR A 422 11.75 16.73 3.00
C TYR A 422 12.46 15.43 3.43
N GLY A 423 11.96 14.79 4.49
CA GLY A 423 12.62 13.65 5.11
C GLY A 423 11.83 13.12 6.30
N THR A 424 12.34 12.07 6.90
CA THR A 424 11.71 11.35 8.02
C THR A 424 12.74 11.00 9.10
N ALA A 425 12.30 11.02 10.36
CA ALA A 425 13.07 10.51 11.46
C ALA A 425 12.87 9.00 11.56
N ILE A 426 13.97 8.26 11.65
CA ILE A 426 14.00 6.81 11.78
C ILE A 426 14.47 6.50 13.19
N ASP A 427 13.68 5.69 13.88
CA ASP A 427 13.95 5.26 15.24
C ASP A 427 13.34 3.88 15.46
N ILE A 428 14.15 2.84 15.28
CA ILE A 428 13.67 1.46 15.21
C ILE A 428 14.48 0.53 16.11
N PRO A 429 13.85 -0.50 16.71
CA PRO A 429 14.59 -1.58 17.36
C PRO A 429 15.36 -2.41 16.32
N ILE A 430 16.51 -2.93 16.71
CA ILE A 430 17.29 -3.91 15.96
C ILE A 430 17.06 -5.29 16.59
N PRO A 431 16.67 -6.32 15.82
CA PRO A 431 16.49 -7.67 16.34
C PRO A 431 17.77 -8.20 16.99
N VAL A 432 17.65 -8.82 18.15
CA VAL A 432 18.77 -9.39 18.91
C VAL A 432 19.55 -10.39 18.05
N GLY A 433 20.88 -10.28 18.07
CA GLY A 433 21.77 -11.16 17.29
C GLY A 433 21.97 -10.72 15.84
N SER A 434 21.37 -9.60 15.40
CA SER A 434 21.70 -9.00 14.10
C SER A 434 23.16 -8.53 14.10
N ASN A 435 23.89 -8.87 13.05
CA ASN A 435 25.31 -8.50 12.88
C ASN A 435 25.55 -7.67 11.61
N SER A 436 24.50 -7.35 10.85
CA SER A 436 24.57 -6.51 9.67
C SER A 436 23.45 -5.47 9.67
N LEU A 437 23.68 -4.35 8.97
CA LEU A 437 22.70 -3.28 8.80
C LEU A 437 22.81 -2.70 7.39
N PHE A 438 21.68 -2.68 6.68
CA PHE A 438 21.54 -2.13 5.34
C PHE A 438 20.77 -0.81 5.40
N LEU A 439 21.36 0.26 4.84
CA LEU A 439 20.72 1.55 4.62
C LEU A 439 20.41 1.66 3.13
N ILE A 440 19.14 1.78 2.76
CA ILE A 440 18.67 1.66 1.38
C ILE A 440 17.88 2.91 1.00
N ALA A 441 18.18 3.48 -0.17
CA ALA A 441 17.35 4.52 -0.78
C ALA A 441 16.90 4.06 -2.17
N ASP A 442 15.59 3.95 -2.38
CA ASP A 442 14.95 3.65 -3.66
C ASP A 442 14.39 4.93 -4.30
N ASP A 443 14.17 4.91 -5.62
CA ASP A 443 13.62 6.05 -6.40
C ASP A 443 12.09 6.17 -6.29
N ALA A 444 11.45 5.34 -5.46
CA ALA A 444 10.00 5.34 -5.25
C ALA A 444 9.17 5.31 -6.56
N GLY A 445 9.77 4.81 -7.64
CA GLY A 445 9.16 4.62 -8.96
C GLY A 445 8.98 5.84 -9.85
N ASP A 446 9.52 7.03 -9.52
CA ASP A 446 9.51 8.18 -10.47
C ASP A 446 10.79 8.27 -11.34
N GLY A 447 11.69 7.30 -11.16
CA GLY A 447 12.98 7.20 -11.84
C GLY A 447 14.04 8.05 -11.15
N ILE A 448 15.31 7.72 -11.35
CA ILE A 448 16.44 8.25 -10.58
C ILE A 448 16.74 9.76 -10.76
N SER A 449 15.86 10.56 -11.36
CA SER A 449 16.19 11.93 -11.72
C SER A 449 16.21 12.85 -10.50
N HIS A 450 17.42 13.23 -10.09
CA HIS A 450 17.69 14.21 -9.03
C HIS A 450 17.44 13.69 -7.61
N ASP A 451 17.45 12.37 -7.42
CA ASP A 451 17.25 11.69 -6.15
C ASP A 451 18.49 11.70 -5.27
N HIS A 452 19.01 12.89 -5.03
CA HIS A 452 20.11 13.08 -4.09
C HIS A 452 19.52 12.97 -2.69
N VAL A 453 20.10 12.09 -1.86
CA VAL A 453 19.60 11.83 -0.51
C VAL A 453 20.71 11.84 0.53
N ASN A 454 20.35 12.13 1.77
CA ASN A 454 21.25 12.11 2.90
C ASN A 454 20.69 11.28 4.06
N TRP A 455 21.54 10.46 4.66
CA TRP A 455 21.34 9.85 5.96
C TRP A 455 22.06 10.70 7.02
N ILE A 456 21.31 11.48 7.79
CA ILE A 456 21.83 12.41 8.81
C ILE A 456 21.93 11.72 10.16
N ASP A 457 23.09 11.91 10.82
CA ASP A 457 23.42 11.33 12.13
C ASP A 457 23.04 9.83 12.30
N PRO A 458 23.32 8.94 11.32
CA PRO A 458 22.97 7.53 11.44
C PRO A 458 23.75 6.88 12.60
N THR A 459 23.03 6.37 13.60
CA THR A 459 23.59 5.94 14.88
C THR A 459 22.97 4.61 15.33
N ILE A 460 23.81 3.67 15.75
CA ILE A 460 23.38 2.43 16.41
C ILE A 460 23.61 2.52 17.92
N TYR A 461 22.77 1.85 18.70
CA TYR A 461 22.87 1.78 20.16
C TYR A 461 22.99 0.34 20.62
N LEU A 462 23.94 0.08 21.52
CA LEU A 462 24.16 -1.22 22.13
C LEU A 462 23.32 -1.41 23.39
N GLU A 463 23.18 -2.65 23.85
CA GLU A 463 22.46 -3.02 25.08
C GLU A 463 22.88 -2.22 26.33
N ASP A 464 24.15 -1.82 26.42
CA ASP A 464 24.70 -1.06 27.55
C ASP A 464 24.47 0.47 27.44
N GLY A 465 23.81 0.92 26.38
CA GLY A 465 23.52 2.32 26.09
C GLY A 465 24.62 3.05 25.31
N THR A 466 25.71 2.36 24.94
CA THR A 466 26.76 2.92 24.06
C THR A 466 26.15 3.29 22.71
N ALA A 467 26.43 4.50 22.23
CA ALA A 467 26.04 4.98 20.91
C ALA A 467 27.25 5.00 19.97
N ILE A 468 27.09 4.44 18.77
CA ILE A 468 28.13 4.39 17.73
C ILE A 468 27.55 5.03 16.46
N LYS A 469 28.22 6.06 15.95
CA LYS A 469 27.83 6.68 14.67
C LYS A 469 28.34 5.83 13.51
N LEU A 470 27.50 5.58 12.51
CA LEU A 470 27.91 4.82 11.32
C LEU A 470 28.95 5.58 10.48
N THR A 471 29.03 6.91 10.61
CA THR A 471 30.10 7.71 9.99
C THR A 471 31.50 7.44 10.57
N ASP A 472 31.57 6.84 11.76
CA ASP A 472 32.82 6.47 12.43
C ASP A 472 33.23 5.02 12.11
N LEU A 473 32.35 4.26 11.43
CA LEU A 473 32.59 2.90 10.98
C LEU A 473 32.93 2.89 9.48
N HIS A 474 33.64 1.84 9.06
CA HIS A 474 33.74 1.51 7.65
C HIS A 474 32.53 0.68 7.25
N TRP A 475 31.86 1.05 6.16
CA TRP A 475 30.88 0.17 5.52
C TRP A 475 31.62 -0.98 4.81
N GLU A 476 31.01 -2.16 4.83
CA GLU A 476 31.48 -3.31 4.06
C GLU A 476 31.26 -3.10 2.56
N TYR A 477 30.18 -2.42 2.22
CA TYR A 477 29.78 -2.17 0.83
C TYR A 477 28.90 -0.95 0.73
N ALA A 478 29.04 -0.23 -0.38
CA ALA A 478 28.18 0.88 -0.71
C ALA A 478 28.04 0.96 -2.23
N SER A 479 26.81 1.06 -2.71
CA SER A 479 26.48 1.32 -4.12
C SER A 479 25.51 2.49 -4.24
N THR A 480 25.56 3.14 -5.39
CA THR A 480 24.68 4.23 -5.77
C THR A 480 24.58 4.26 -7.29
N GLU A 481 23.38 4.47 -7.83
CA GLU A 481 23.14 4.56 -9.28
C GLU A 481 23.90 5.71 -9.93
N TRP A 482 24.12 6.80 -9.18
CA TRP A 482 24.85 7.96 -9.67
C TRP A 482 25.92 8.44 -8.68
N ASN A 483 27.09 8.73 -9.25
CA ASN A 483 28.31 9.18 -8.57
C ASN A 483 28.85 8.19 -7.53
N PHE A 484 29.13 8.61 -6.29
CA PHE A 484 29.65 7.73 -5.23
C PHE A 484 29.10 8.14 -3.86
N VAL A 485 28.96 7.16 -2.97
CA VAL A 485 28.54 7.36 -1.57
C VAL A 485 29.62 8.10 -0.80
N GLN A 486 29.24 9.10 -0.01
CA GLN A 486 30.18 9.99 0.69
C GLN A 486 29.84 10.13 2.17
N SER A 487 30.83 9.92 3.04
CA SER A 487 30.72 10.26 4.46
C SER A 487 31.05 11.74 4.68
N GLY A 488 30.20 12.44 5.44
CA GLY A 488 30.33 13.87 5.80
C GLY A 488 29.99 14.86 4.67
N HIS A 489 29.65 14.39 3.48
CA HIS A 489 29.35 15.23 2.31
C HIS A 489 28.14 14.66 1.56
N ASN A 490 27.44 15.51 0.82
CA ASN A 490 26.38 15.06 -0.09
C ASN A 490 26.99 14.32 -1.31
N VAL A 491 26.14 13.69 -2.13
CA VAL A 491 26.59 12.90 -3.30
C VAL A 491 27.38 13.68 -4.35
N THR A 492 27.39 15.01 -4.31
CA THR A 492 28.18 15.88 -5.21
C THR A 492 29.47 16.42 -4.58
N GLY A 493 29.77 16.05 -3.32
CA GLY A 493 30.92 16.56 -2.56
C GLY A 493 30.66 17.91 -1.86
N GLY A 494 29.42 18.39 -1.87
CA GLY A 494 28.98 19.57 -1.13
C GLY A 494 28.54 19.24 0.31
N PRO A 495 28.05 20.23 1.07
CA PRO A 495 27.53 19.99 2.41
C PRO A 495 26.23 19.18 2.36
N LEU A 496 26.04 18.30 3.35
CA LEU A 496 24.77 17.62 3.61
C LEU A 496 23.71 18.68 3.93
N ASN A 497 22.71 18.86 3.07
CA ASN A 497 21.74 19.92 3.24
C ASN A 497 20.33 19.44 2.97
N ILE A 498 19.47 19.39 3.98
CA ILE A 498 18.05 19.06 3.83
C ILE A 498 17.23 20.31 4.13
N LYS A 499 16.38 20.71 3.18
CA LYS A 499 15.46 21.85 3.31
C LYS A 499 16.13 23.17 3.77
N GLY A 500 17.40 23.37 3.43
CA GLY A 500 18.17 24.56 3.79
C GLY A 500 18.99 24.44 5.07
N THR A 501 18.72 23.44 5.91
CA THR A 501 19.53 23.12 7.09
C THR A 501 20.77 22.35 6.66
N VAL A 502 21.95 22.81 7.07
CA VAL A 502 23.23 22.12 6.84
C VAL A 502 23.54 21.25 8.05
N TYR A 503 23.98 20.02 7.79
CA TYR A 503 24.37 19.04 8.80
C TYR A 503 25.85 18.69 8.67
N ASP A 504 26.50 18.49 9.82
CA ASP A 504 27.94 18.21 9.88
C ASP A 504 28.27 16.71 9.80
N HIS A 505 27.30 15.84 10.10
CA HIS A 505 27.50 14.40 10.14
C HIS A 505 26.37 13.68 9.38
N GLY A 506 26.78 12.76 8.52
CA GLY A 506 25.86 11.94 7.75
C GLY A 506 26.54 11.32 6.54
N ILE A 507 25.73 10.66 5.73
CA ILE A 507 26.17 9.96 4.52
C ILE A 507 25.31 10.46 3.36
N GLY A 508 25.94 11.04 2.35
CA GLY A 508 25.29 11.48 1.12
C GLY A 508 25.37 10.41 0.04
N THR A 509 24.26 10.16 -0.64
CA THR A 509 24.14 9.18 -1.72
C THR A 509 23.08 9.63 -2.74
N HIS A 510 22.87 8.83 -3.78
CA HIS A 510 21.82 9.01 -4.77
C HIS A 510 20.96 7.74 -4.84
N ALA A 511 19.65 7.86 -5.05
CA ALA A 511 18.81 6.68 -5.28
C ALA A 511 19.04 6.15 -6.71
N LYS A 512 19.11 4.86 -6.96
CA LYS A 512 18.99 3.76 -6.03
C LYS A 512 20.34 3.47 -5.33
N SER A 513 20.34 3.25 -4.02
CA SER A 513 21.57 2.96 -3.26
C SER A 513 21.36 1.98 -2.12
N ILE A 514 22.42 1.23 -1.81
CA ILE A 514 22.52 0.31 -0.67
C ILE A 514 23.86 0.54 0.02
N ILE A 515 23.84 0.69 1.34
CA ILE A 515 25.04 0.78 2.18
C ILE A 515 24.94 -0.29 3.26
N LEU A 516 25.92 -1.19 3.31
CA LEU A 516 26.00 -2.31 4.25
C LEU A 516 27.08 -2.05 5.29
N TYR A 517 26.71 -2.17 6.56
CA TYR A 517 27.61 -2.17 7.71
C TYR A 517 27.58 -3.53 8.42
N GLU A 518 28.74 -4.00 8.86
CA GLU A 518 28.79 -4.92 10.01
C GLU A 518 28.51 -4.14 11.30
N ILE A 519 27.67 -4.70 12.16
CA ILE A 519 27.31 -4.11 13.45
C ILE A 519 27.56 -5.10 14.60
N PRO A 520 27.86 -4.63 15.83
CA PRO A 520 28.00 -5.54 16.97
C PRO A 520 26.71 -6.32 17.24
N GLU A 521 26.82 -7.63 17.53
CA GLU A 521 25.65 -8.52 17.78
C GLU A 521 24.74 -8.06 18.93
N ASN A 522 25.26 -7.25 19.85
CA ASN A 522 24.53 -6.64 20.97
C ASN A 522 23.94 -5.26 20.64
N THR A 523 23.77 -4.93 19.36
CA THR A 523 23.04 -3.75 18.90
C THR A 523 21.54 -3.96 19.08
N VAL A 524 20.84 -2.97 19.65
CA VAL A 524 19.40 -3.07 19.98
C VAL A 524 18.54 -2.00 19.32
N ARG A 525 19.14 -0.96 18.74
CA ARG A 525 18.40 0.17 18.17
C ARG A 525 19.22 0.91 17.13
N PHE A 526 18.55 1.45 16.12
CA PHE A 526 19.10 2.33 15.11
C PHE A 526 18.29 3.62 15.03
N THR A 527 18.97 4.76 14.87
CA THR A 527 18.35 6.05 14.61
C THR A 527 19.04 6.80 13.48
N ALA A 528 18.27 7.59 12.72
CA ALA A 528 18.76 8.52 11.71
C ALA A 528 17.70 9.58 11.38
N PHE A 529 18.08 10.66 10.71
CA PHE A 529 17.15 11.46 9.92
C PHE A 529 17.49 11.29 8.43
N ALA A 530 16.58 10.72 7.65
CA ALA A 530 16.79 10.45 6.24
C ALA A 530 15.97 11.44 5.40
N GLY A 531 16.57 12.06 4.37
CA GLY A 531 15.82 13.01 3.55
C GLY A 531 16.52 13.45 2.27
N LEU A 532 15.76 14.18 1.45
CA LEU A 532 16.19 14.70 0.16
C LEU A 532 17.25 15.79 0.34
N ASP A 533 18.39 15.63 -0.33
CA ASP A 533 19.43 16.64 -0.39
C ASP A 533 18.99 17.83 -1.25
N LYS A 534 19.41 19.02 -0.83
CA LYS A 534 19.12 20.28 -1.50
C LYS A 534 19.76 20.37 -2.89
N GLY A 535 20.81 19.61 -3.15
CA GLY A 535 21.40 19.46 -4.48
C GLY A 535 20.43 18.84 -5.49
N GLY A 536 19.61 17.87 -5.07
CA GLY A 536 18.56 17.26 -5.89
C GLY A 536 17.36 18.18 -6.04
N THR A 537 16.77 18.60 -4.92
CA THR A 537 15.50 19.36 -4.89
C THR A 537 15.53 20.77 -5.50
N ARG A 538 16.71 21.30 -5.85
CA ARG A 538 16.84 22.58 -6.58
C ARG A 538 16.84 22.43 -8.10
N GLN A 539 17.00 21.22 -8.60
CA GLN A 539 17.02 20.95 -10.03
C GLN A 539 15.59 20.87 -10.59
N ALA A 540 15.43 20.90 -11.91
CA ALA A 540 14.12 20.88 -12.54
C ALA A 540 13.49 19.47 -12.48
N GLY A 541 12.37 19.32 -11.78
CA GLY A 541 11.74 18.03 -11.47
C GLY A 541 11.51 17.88 -9.98
N THR A 542 10.64 16.95 -9.58
CA THR A 542 10.32 16.68 -8.17
C THR A 542 10.84 15.29 -7.80
N PRO A 543 11.97 15.16 -7.11
CA PRO A 543 12.48 13.86 -6.71
C PRO A 543 11.56 13.21 -5.68
N THR A 544 11.31 11.92 -5.83
CA THR A 544 10.61 11.08 -4.86
C THR A 544 11.51 9.90 -4.51
N VAL A 545 11.70 9.64 -3.22
CA VAL A 545 12.56 8.55 -2.75
C VAL A 545 11.89 7.77 -1.64
N GLU A 546 12.33 6.54 -1.42
CA GLU A 546 11.92 5.76 -0.24
C GLU A 546 13.16 5.30 0.52
N PHE A 547 13.14 5.47 1.84
CA PHE A 547 14.20 5.01 2.73
C PHE A 547 13.79 3.73 3.41
N MET A 548 14.68 2.74 3.39
CA MET A 548 14.44 1.42 3.97
C MET A 548 15.63 0.97 4.80
N ILE A 549 15.36 0.14 5.82
CA ILE A 549 16.38 -0.47 6.68
C ILE A 549 16.16 -1.98 6.73
N ALA A 550 17.25 -2.75 6.62
CA ALA A 550 17.24 -4.20 6.78
C ALA A 550 18.41 -4.67 7.65
N THR A 551 18.29 -5.85 8.25
CA THR A 551 19.40 -6.57 8.91
C THR A 551 19.68 -7.93 8.23
N GLN A 552 19.01 -8.18 7.11
CA GLN A 552 19.25 -9.29 6.20
C GLN A 552 19.50 -8.69 4.81
N ASP A 553 20.25 -9.40 3.97
CA ASP A 553 20.55 -8.93 2.62
C ASP A 553 19.25 -8.77 1.80
N PRO A 554 18.88 -7.54 1.42
CA PRO A 554 17.64 -7.28 0.72
C PRO A 554 17.86 -7.21 -0.80
N THR A 555 19.07 -7.50 -1.31
CA THR A 555 19.34 -7.42 -2.75
C THR A 555 18.58 -8.53 -3.49
N PRO A 556 17.68 -8.20 -4.44
CA PRO A 556 17.07 -9.17 -5.32
C PRO A 556 18.15 -9.64 -6.28
N ARG A 557 18.31 -10.95 -6.40
CA ARG A 557 19.34 -11.52 -7.27
C ARG A 557 18.70 -12.42 -8.32
N GLU A 558 19.42 -12.67 -9.40
CA GLU A 558 19.01 -13.64 -10.43
C GLU A 558 18.79 -15.06 -9.87
N ILE A 559 19.22 -15.28 -8.63
CA ILE A 559 18.97 -16.44 -7.80
C ILE A 559 18.34 -16.03 -6.46
N ASP A 560 17.50 -16.87 -5.90
CA ASP A 560 17.01 -16.70 -4.53
C ASP A 560 18.05 -17.25 -3.55
N VAL A 561 18.95 -16.38 -3.07
CA VAL A 561 20.03 -16.73 -2.14
C VAL A 561 19.54 -17.34 -0.83
N ARG A 562 18.27 -17.12 -0.45
CA ARG A 562 17.67 -17.67 0.78
C ARG A 562 17.48 -19.18 0.71
N LYS A 563 17.44 -19.75 -0.50
CA LYS A 563 17.38 -21.20 -0.73
C LYS A 563 18.73 -21.90 -0.54
N ALA A 564 19.82 -21.14 -0.37
CA ALA A 564 21.15 -21.72 -0.23
C ALA A 564 21.27 -22.47 1.11
N ILE A 565 21.76 -23.70 1.05
CA ILE A 565 22.03 -24.52 2.25
C ILE A 565 23.43 -24.25 2.83
N ALA A 566 24.29 -23.57 2.07
CA ALA A 566 25.58 -23.08 2.51
C ALA A 566 26.05 -21.92 1.60
N GLY A 567 26.80 -20.97 2.16
CA GLY A 567 27.42 -19.90 1.39
C GLY A 567 28.72 -19.39 2.02
N THR A 568 29.59 -18.80 1.21
CA THR A 568 30.85 -18.22 1.69
C THR A 568 30.67 -16.87 2.37
N GLY A 569 29.55 -16.17 2.14
CA GLY A 569 29.52 -14.71 2.28
C GLY A 569 30.41 -14.06 1.22
N ARG A 570 30.48 -12.73 1.22
CA ARG A 570 31.21 -11.96 0.18
C ARG A 570 32.71 -12.24 0.23
N ILE A 571 33.22 -12.78 -0.87
CA ILE A 571 34.65 -12.89 -1.14
C ILE A 571 35.02 -11.72 -2.06
N SER A 572 35.89 -10.82 -1.59
CA SER A 572 36.39 -9.73 -2.41
C SER A 572 37.90 -9.58 -2.34
N ARG A 573 38.47 -8.94 -3.37
CA ARG A 573 39.93 -8.65 -3.44
C ARG A 573 40.40 -7.75 -2.28
N THR A 574 39.51 -6.94 -1.72
CA THR A 574 39.82 -5.96 -0.66
C THR A 574 39.59 -6.50 0.75
N MET A 575 38.70 -7.47 0.92
CA MET A 575 38.27 -7.92 2.26
C MET A 575 38.73 -9.35 2.58
N GLN A 576 38.63 -10.29 1.63
CA GLN A 576 38.77 -11.72 1.91
C GLN A 576 39.60 -12.46 0.84
N ARG A 577 40.89 -12.11 0.76
CA ARG A 577 41.83 -12.66 -0.24
C ARG A 577 42.11 -14.17 -0.17
N GLN A 578 41.95 -14.80 0.99
CA GLN A 578 42.40 -16.18 1.20
C GLN A 578 41.39 -17.24 0.74
N GLY A 579 40.34 -16.90 0.00
CA GLY A 579 39.24 -17.82 -0.28
C GLY A 579 38.55 -18.32 1.00
N LYS A 580 37.69 -19.34 0.88
CA LYS A 580 36.95 -19.93 2.01
C LYS A 580 36.62 -21.40 1.73
N GLU A 581 36.75 -22.23 2.77
CA GLU A 581 36.20 -23.59 2.77
C GLU A 581 34.67 -23.53 2.93
N LEU A 582 33.97 -24.28 2.08
CA LEU A 582 32.52 -24.34 2.05
C LEU A 582 32.07 -25.79 2.23
N ALA A 583 31.17 -26.02 3.18
CA ALA A 583 30.60 -27.33 3.45
C ALA A 583 29.08 -27.23 3.62
N ALA A 584 28.36 -28.26 3.16
CA ALA A 584 26.90 -28.29 3.21
C ALA A 584 26.36 -29.70 3.52
N ASP A 585 25.24 -29.78 4.25
CA ASP A 585 24.46 -31.02 4.42
C ASP A 585 23.53 -31.20 3.22
N ILE A 586 23.71 -32.29 2.48
CA ILE A 586 22.93 -32.63 1.27
C ILE A 586 22.12 -33.92 1.48
N THR A 587 21.84 -34.29 2.73
CA THR A 587 21.13 -35.52 3.07
C THR A 587 19.76 -35.57 2.38
N GLY A 588 19.56 -36.60 1.55
CA GLY A 588 18.30 -36.83 0.84
C GLY A 588 18.12 -35.99 -0.42
N ALA A 589 19.10 -35.18 -0.81
CA ALA A 589 19.04 -34.38 -2.03
C ALA A 589 19.21 -35.25 -3.28
N GLU A 590 18.38 -35.00 -4.29
CA GLU A 590 18.48 -35.61 -5.62
C GLU A 590 19.24 -34.71 -6.61
N LYS A 591 19.37 -33.41 -6.29
CA LYS A 591 20.08 -32.42 -7.09
C LYS A 591 21.04 -31.59 -6.24
N LEU A 592 22.04 -31.04 -6.91
CA LEU A 592 22.98 -30.07 -6.36
C LEU A 592 23.20 -28.94 -7.36
N TYR A 593 23.13 -27.71 -6.88
CA TYR A 593 23.48 -26.52 -7.64
C TYR A 593 24.64 -25.81 -6.96
N LEU A 594 25.70 -25.54 -7.72
CA LEU A 594 26.84 -24.75 -7.29
C LEU A 594 26.78 -23.41 -8.01
N VAL A 595 26.73 -22.33 -7.25
CA VAL A 595 26.37 -21.03 -7.76
C VAL A 595 27.38 -19.97 -7.33
N VAL A 596 27.76 -19.09 -8.25
CA VAL A 596 28.53 -17.88 -7.93
C VAL A 596 27.73 -16.66 -8.32
N THR A 597 27.47 -15.77 -7.36
CA THR A 597 26.78 -14.49 -7.59
C THR A 597 27.77 -13.35 -7.75
N ASP A 598 27.32 -12.24 -8.33
CA ASP A 598 28.09 -10.98 -8.45
C ASP A 598 28.06 -10.13 -7.17
N ALA A 599 27.52 -10.68 -6.08
CA ALA A 599 27.35 -10.00 -4.81
C ALA A 599 26.70 -8.60 -4.90
N GLY A 600 25.96 -8.29 -5.97
CA GLY A 600 25.32 -7.00 -6.20
C GLY A 600 26.23 -5.88 -6.69
N ASP A 601 27.45 -6.14 -7.17
CA ASP A 601 28.33 -5.11 -7.76
C ASP A 601 28.65 -5.32 -9.25
N ASN A 602 27.79 -6.07 -9.95
CA ASN A 602 27.86 -6.55 -11.35
C ASN A 602 28.97 -7.58 -11.61
N PHE A 603 28.84 -8.35 -12.68
CA PHE A 603 29.73 -9.49 -12.93
C PHE A 603 31.12 -9.18 -13.50
N ASN A 604 31.48 -7.91 -13.71
CA ASN A 604 32.73 -7.57 -14.40
C ASN A 604 33.95 -7.99 -13.58
N TYR A 605 34.81 -8.86 -14.14
CA TYR A 605 36.03 -9.40 -13.49
C TYR A 605 35.80 -10.28 -12.26
N ASP A 606 34.57 -10.70 -12.00
CA ASP A 606 34.27 -11.71 -10.99
C ASP A 606 34.62 -13.11 -11.48
N HIS A 607 35.91 -13.38 -11.69
CA HIS A 607 36.39 -14.71 -12.04
C HIS A 607 36.60 -15.51 -10.76
N GLY A 608 35.83 -16.57 -10.60
CA GLY A 608 35.80 -17.41 -9.40
C GLY A 608 36.16 -18.85 -9.69
N ASP A 609 36.70 -19.53 -8.69
CA ASP A 609 37.13 -20.92 -8.76
C ASP A 609 36.45 -21.77 -7.68
N TRP A 610 35.77 -22.84 -8.12
CA TRP A 610 35.39 -23.95 -7.26
C TRP A 610 36.52 -24.98 -7.24
N ILE A 611 37.16 -25.19 -6.10
CA ILE A 611 38.34 -26.05 -5.93
C ILE A 611 37.97 -27.34 -5.18
N ASN A 612 38.37 -28.49 -5.74
CA ASN A 612 38.11 -29.83 -5.19
C ASN A 612 36.67 -30.09 -4.70
N PRO A 613 35.63 -29.72 -5.46
CA PRO A 613 34.24 -29.90 -5.02
C PRO A 613 33.90 -31.39 -4.91
N THR A 614 33.63 -31.84 -3.69
CA THR A 614 33.54 -33.26 -3.30
C THR A 614 32.26 -33.52 -2.51
N ILE A 615 31.59 -34.63 -2.79
CA ILE A 615 30.49 -35.14 -1.97
C ILE A 615 30.89 -36.41 -1.22
N TYR A 616 30.33 -36.63 -0.03
CA TYR A 616 30.64 -37.74 0.88
C TYR A 616 29.40 -38.50 1.33
N LYS A 617 29.55 -39.81 1.48
CA LYS A 617 28.59 -40.69 2.16
C LYS A 617 28.89 -40.75 3.66
N PRO A 618 27.93 -41.21 4.51
CA PRO A 618 28.14 -41.36 5.95
C PRO A 618 29.28 -42.31 6.33
N ASN A 619 29.65 -43.26 5.46
CA ASN A 619 30.74 -44.21 5.68
C ASN A 619 32.13 -43.66 5.30
N GLY A 620 32.20 -42.42 4.79
CA GLY A 620 33.44 -41.77 4.36
C GLY A 620 33.78 -41.95 2.87
N ASP A 621 33.01 -42.73 2.11
CA ASP A 621 33.21 -42.81 0.65
C ASP A 621 32.95 -41.44 0.02
N SER A 622 33.83 -41.00 -0.87
CA SER A 622 33.75 -39.70 -1.53
C SER A 622 33.62 -39.82 -3.05
N LEU A 623 33.06 -38.78 -3.66
CA LEU A 623 33.02 -38.58 -5.11
C LEU A 623 33.37 -37.13 -5.40
N LEU A 624 34.41 -36.92 -6.19
CA LEU A 624 34.77 -35.60 -6.68
C LEU A 624 33.80 -35.24 -7.81
N LEU A 625 33.14 -34.09 -7.72
CA LEU A 625 32.12 -33.72 -8.71
C LEU A 625 32.73 -33.42 -10.10
N THR A 626 34.05 -33.14 -10.15
CA THR A 626 34.76 -33.08 -11.44
C THR A 626 34.93 -34.45 -12.12
N ASP A 627 34.58 -35.58 -11.47
CA ASP A 627 34.59 -36.92 -12.08
C ASP A 627 33.22 -37.34 -12.69
N ILE A 628 32.18 -36.53 -12.51
CA ILE A 628 30.87 -36.73 -13.15
C ILE A 628 30.56 -35.57 -14.11
N ASP A 629 29.56 -35.79 -14.96
CA ASP A 629 29.06 -34.76 -15.85
C ASP A 629 27.99 -33.94 -15.13
N TRP A 630 28.00 -32.62 -15.35
CA TRP A 630 26.91 -31.75 -14.94
C TRP A 630 25.70 -31.93 -15.88
N VAL A 631 24.52 -31.65 -15.37
CA VAL A 631 23.27 -31.55 -16.15
C VAL A 631 23.28 -30.28 -16.98
N SER A 632 23.65 -29.16 -16.36
CA SER A 632 23.77 -27.86 -17.00
C SER A 632 24.89 -27.06 -16.32
N ALA A 633 25.55 -26.18 -17.07
CA ALA A 633 26.59 -25.29 -16.56
C ALA A 633 26.60 -24.00 -17.36
N GLY A 634 26.48 -22.86 -16.68
CA GLY A 634 26.50 -21.53 -17.28
C GLY A 634 27.27 -20.53 -16.42
N SER A 635 27.79 -19.49 -17.06
CA SER A 635 28.44 -18.32 -16.44
C SER A 635 27.92 -17.06 -17.14
N GLY A 636 27.98 -15.91 -16.46
CA GLY A 636 27.55 -14.61 -17.00
C GLY A 636 28.42 -14.18 -18.18
N TRP A 637 29.71 -14.50 -18.12
CA TRP A 637 30.67 -14.33 -19.20
C TRP A 637 31.50 -15.60 -19.48
N ASP A 638 31.70 -15.90 -20.77
CA ASP A 638 32.26 -17.17 -21.29
C ASP A 638 31.52 -18.41 -20.73
N THR A 639 32.07 -19.60 -20.92
CA THR A 639 31.54 -20.87 -20.43
C THR A 639 32.35 -21.36 -19.24
N VAL A 640 31.70 -22.00 -18.26
CA VAL A 640 32.35 -22.77 -17.18
C VAL A 640 33.48 -23.64 -17.73
N LYS A 641 34.69 -23.55 -17.15
CA LYS A 641 35.87 -24.30 -17.58
C LYS A 641 36.25 -25.36 -16.56
N LYS A 642 36.30 -26.62 -16.97
CA LYS A 642 36.71 -27.73 -16.11
C LYS A 642 38.24 -27.80 -15.98
N ASN A 643 38.71 -27.81 -14.73
CA ASN A 643 40.13 -27.88 -14.34
C ASN A 643 41.00 -26.74 -14.91
N LYS A 644 40.41 -25.59 -15.19
CA LYS A 644 41.07 -24.38 -15.70
C LYS A 644 40.31 -23.14 -15.23
N SER A 645 41.01 -22.02 -15.09
CA SER A 645 40.40 -20.70 -14.92
C SER A 645 39.62 -20.31 -16.18
N LEU A 646 38.81 -19.24 -16.09
CA LEU A 646 38.09 -18.72 -17.25
C LEU A 646 39.00 -18.26 -18.38
N ASP A 647 40.16 -17.70 -18.06
CA ASP A 647 41.17 -17.28 -19.06
C ASP A 647 42.01 -18.46 -19.58
N ASN A 648 41.60 -19.70 -19.29
CA ASN A 648 42.25 -20.96 -19.66
C ASN A 648 43.62 -21.22 -19.00
N ASN A 649 43.93 -20.52 -17.91
CA ASN A 649 45.11 -20.75 -17.07
C ASN A 649 44.84 -21.87 -16.03
N PRO A 650 45.87 -22.33 -15.29
CA PRO A 650 45.65 -23.17 -14.11
C PRO A 650 44.79 -22.46 -13.07
N LEU A 651 43.85 -23.18 -12.44
CA LEU A 651 43.05 -22.66 -11.32
C LEU A 651 43.99 -22.21 -10.20
N THR A 652 43.96 -20.93 -9.86
CA THR A 652 44.89 -20.37 -8.89
C THR A 652 44.15 -19.44 -7.94
N VAL A 653 44.09 -19.82 -6.66
CA VAL A 653 43.46 -19.02 -5.61
C VAL A 653 44.50 -18.68 -4.56
N ASN A 654 44.69 -17.38 -4.28
CA ASN A 654 45.61 -16.88 -3.25
C ASN A 654 47.06 -17.42 -3.43
N GLY A 655 47.53 -17.44 -4.68
CA GLY A 655 48.86 -17.91 -5.07
C GLY A 655 49.07 -19.42 -5.04
N VAL A 656 48.03 -20.22 -4.76
CA VAL A 656 48.10 -21.69 -4.74
C VAL A 656 47.44 -22.23 -6.00
N VAL A 657 48.16 -23.07 -6.74
CA VAL A 657 47.68 -23.72 -7.97
C VAL A 657 46.98 -25.03 -7.62
N TYR A 658 45.81 -25.26 -8.24
CA TYR A 658 45.00 -26.45 -8.03
C TYR A 658 44.74 -27.18 -9.36
N ASP A 659 44.77 -28.51 -9.32
CA ASP A 659 44.58 -29.35 -10.53
C ASP A 659 43.11 -29.64 -10.84
N ARG A 660 42.22 -29.49 -9.85
CA ARG A 660 40.83 -29.98 -9.91
C ARG A 660 39.86 -28.91 -9.45
N GLY A 661 38.91 -28.59 -10.32
CA GLY A 661 37.89 -27.59 -10.04
C GLY A 661 37.18 -27.06 -11.27
N TRP A 662 36.51 -25.92 -11.11
CA TRP A 662 35.89 -25.18 -12.21
C TRP A 662 36.14 -23.69 -12.08
N GLY A 663 36.65 -23.08 -13.15
CA GLY A 663 36.69 -21.63 -13.31
C GLY A 663 35.37 -21.13 -13.88
N VAL A 664 34.83 -20.08 -13.27
CA VAL A 664 33.51 -19.49 -13.58
C VAL A 664 33.56 -17.97 -13.54
N ASN A 665 32.52 -17.32 -14.07
CA ASN A 665 32.24 -15.91 -13.84
C ASN A 665 30.85 -15.77 -13.26
N SER A 666 30.65 -14.84 -12.33
CA SER A 666 29.31 -14.50 -11.86
C SER A 666 28.43 -13.99 -13.02
N TYR A 667 27.11 -14.13 -13.01
CA TYR A 667 26.38 -15.20 -12.35
C TYR A 667 26.75 -16.55 -12.97
N SER A 668 27.11 -17.55 -12.16
CA SER A 668 27.27 -18.93 -12.67
C SER A 668 26.42 -19.91 -11.92
N ILE A 669 25.91 -20.93 -12.62
CA ILE A 669 25.17 -22.06 -12.06
C ILE A 669 25.69 -23.34 -12.69
N ILE A 670 26.09 -24.30 -11.87
CA ILE A 670 26.43 -25.67 -12.28
C ILE A 670 25.48 -26.63 -11.58
N GLU A 671 24.69 -27.37 -12.35
CA GLU A 671 23.67 -28.31 -11.88
C GLU A 671 24.16 -29.76 -12.00
N PHE A 672 23.91 -30.57 -10.97
CA PHE A 672 24.19 -32.00 -10.95
C PHE A 672 22.97 -32.81 -10.50
N ASP A 673 22.78 -33.98 -11.12
CA ASP A 673 21.97 -35.06 -10.53
C ASP A 673 22.85 -35.81 -9.52
N LEU A 674 22.39 -35.93 -8.27
CA LEU A 674 23.12 -36.58 -7.21
C LEU A 674 22.85 -38.09 -7.16
N PRO A 675 23.90 -38.93 -7.05
CA PRO A 675 23.70 -40.33 -6.73
C PRO A 675 23.10 -40.49 -5.31
N ALA A 676 22.27 -41.51 -5.12
CA ALA A 676 21.68 -41.78 -3.82
C ALA A 676 22.72 -42.08 -2.72
N GLY A 677 22.46 -41.57 -1.50
CA GLY A 677 23.18 -41.94 -0.29
C GLY A 677 24.36 -41.04 0.10
N TYR A 678 24.61 -39.95 -0.64
CA TYR A 678 25.52 -38.88 -0.23
C TYR A 678 24.80 -37.94 0.73
N THR A 679 25.53 -37.42 1.72
CA THR A 679 24.96 -36.61 2.82
C THR A 679 25.73 -35.32 3.07
N ARG A 680 26.93 -35.15 2.49
CA ARG A 680 27.75 -33.97 2.73
C ARG A 680 28.46 -33.51 1.47
N PHE A 681 28.54 -32.20 1.25
CA PHE A 681 29.35 -31.53 0.22
C PHE A 681 30.48 -30.73 0.89
N GLU A 682 31.66 -30.68 0.25
CA GLU A 682 32.77 -29.79 0.62
C GLU A 682 33.48 -29.25 -0.63
N ALA A 683 33.91 -27.99 -0.62
CA ALA A 683 34.78 -27.37 -1.62
C ALA A 683 35.55 -26.20 -1.03
N TYR A 684 36.71 -25.88 -1.61
CA TYR A 684 37.38 -24.61 -1.36
C TYR A 684 37.01 -23.61 -2.47
N CYS A 685 36.73 -22.36 -2.12
CA CYS A 685 36.19 -21.36 -3.04
C CYS A 685 36.97 -20.05 -2.95
N GLY A 686 37.18 -19.36 -4.07
CA GLY A 686 37.79 -18.03 -4.06
C GLY A 686 37.84 -17.38 -5.43
N PHE A 687 38.18 -16.09 -5.51
CA PHE A 687 38.46 -15.47 -6.81
C PHE A 687 39.76 -16.05 -7.39
N ASP A 688 39.82 -16.16 -8.71
CA ASP A 688 41.02 -16.60 -9.43
C ASP A 688 42.07 -15.46 -9.46
N ASP A 689 43.34 -15.80 -9.34
CA ASP A 689 44.45 -14.85 -9.34
C ASP A 689 44.59 -14.09 -10.69
N ASP A 690 43.96 -14.56 -11.76
CA ASP A 690 43.86 -13.89 -13.07
C ASP A 690 43.26 -12.47 -12.95
N VAL A 691 42.41 -12.22 -11.94
CA VAL A 691 41.75 -10.92 -11.72
C VAL A 691 42.43 -10.03 -10.68
N LEU A 692 43.65 -10.38 -10.22
CA LEU A 692 44.40 -9.56 -9.25
C LEU A 692 44.64 -8.12 -9.72
N ASN A 693 44.78 -7.90 -11.03
CA ASN A 693 44.98 -6.59 -11.65
C ASN A 693 43.71 -5.98 -12.25
N ALA A 694 42.54 -6.54 -11.96
CA ALA A 694 41.27 -6.01 -12.45
C ALA A 694 41.07 -4.54 -12.02
N PRO A 695 40.60 -3.67 -12.93
CA PRO A 695 40.42 -2.25 -12.62
C PRO A 695 39.39 -2.03 -11.52
N ASN A 696 38.27 -2.77 -11.55
CA ASN A 696 37.16 -2.79 -10.56
C ASN A 696 36.51 -4.20 -10.56
N GLY A 697 35.57 -4.47 -9.65
CA GLY A 697 34.67 -5.65 -9.71
C GLY A 697 35.34 -6.99 -9.39
N VAL A 698 35.72 -7.21 -8.13
CA VAL A 698 36.10 -8.58 -7.71
C VAL A 698 35.42 -8.79 -6.37
N THR A 699 34.13 -9.05 -6.43
CA THR A 699 33.25 -9.30 -5.28
C THR A 699 32.25 -10.38 -5.67
N MET A 700 32.29 -11.51 -5.00
CA MET A 700 31.42 -12.64 -5.36
C MET A 700 31.02 -13.46 -4.14
N GLU A 701 29.99 -14.28 -4.30
CA GLU A 701 29.57 -15.23 -3.28
C GLU A 701 29.39 -16.60 -3.87
N PHE A 702 30.00 -17.61 -3.24
CA PHE A 702 29.84 -19.01 -3.60
C PHE A 702 28.76 -19.62 -2.72
N MET A 703 27.80 -20.30 -3.35
CA MET A 703 26.62 -20.83 -2.68
C MET A 703 26.29 -22.23 -3.19
N VAL A 704 25.68 -23.03 -2.31
CA VAL A 704 25.27 -24.41 -2.56
C VAL A 704 23.78 -24.56 -2.33
N PHE A 705 23.08 -25.21 -3.27
CA PHE A 705 21.63 -25.46 -3.19
C PHE A 705 21.32 -26.93 -3.48
N THR A 706 20.23 -27.44 -2.90
CA THR A 706 19.66 -28.77 -3.18
C THR A 706 18.32 -28.70 -3.92
N GLU A 707 17.84 -27.49 -4.15
CA GLU A 707 16.69 -27.14 -4.99
C GLU A 707 17.06 -26.03 -5.99
N SER A 708 16.21 -25.79 -6.98
CA SER A 708 16.47 -24.80 -8.03
C SER A 708 16.75 -23.41 -7.43
N PRO A 709 17.90 -22.77 -7.78
CA PRO A 709 18.28 -21.49 -7.21
C PRO A 709 17.50 -20.31 -7.81
N HIS A 710 16.79 -20.48 -8.93
CA HIS A 710 16.05 -19.36 -9.54
C HIS A 710 14.91 -18.84 -8.65
N PRO A 711 14.63 -17.52 -8.67
CA PRO A 711 13.47 -16.93 -8.02
C PRO A 711 12.18 -17.52 -8.59
N ASN A 712 11.19 -17.67 -7.73
CA ASN A 712 9.88 -18.16 -8.15
C ASN A 712 9.16 -17.02 -8.93
N THR A 713 9.00 -17.17 -10.24
CA THR A 713 8.21 -16.24 -11.08
C THR A 713 6.70 -16.46 -10.93
N SER A 714 6.32 -17.53 -10.25
CA SER A 714 4.98 -17.80 -9.75
C SER A 714 5.09 -18.66 -8.50
N VAL A 715 4.19 -18.43 -7.54
CA VAL A 715 4.12 -19.18 -6.29
C VAL A 715 2.76 -19.86 -6.19
N ALA A 716 2.76 -21.14 -5.81
CA ALA A 716 1.53 -21.85 -5.44
C ALA A 716 1.11 -21.40 -4.04
N ILE A 717 -0.06 -20.79 -3.91
CA ILE A 717 -0.56 -20.28 -2.63
C ILE A 717 -1.69 -21.19 -2.14
N PRO A 718 -1.44 -22.14 -1.22
CA PRO A 718 -2.48 -23.03 -0.72
C PRO A 718 -3.51 -22.29 0.11
N VAL A 719 -4.78 -22.61 -0.11
CA VAL A 719 -5.92 -22.13 0.68
C VAL A 719 -6.38 -23.25 1.60
N ASP A 720 -6.15 -23.08 2.90
CA ASP A 720 -6.69 -23.99 3.92
C ASP A 720 -8.17 -23.69 4.18
N LEU A 721 -9.05 -24.55 3.67
CA LEU A 721 -10.49 -24.40 3.84
C LEU A 721 -10.92 -24.52 5.32
N ALA A 722 -10.19 -25.26 6.15
CA ALA A 722 -10.51 -25.41 7.56
C ALA A 722 -10.20 -24.13 8.35
N GLU A 723 -9.11 -23.44 8.04
CA GLU A 723 -8.81 -22.12 8.61
C GLU A 723 -9.87 -21.06 8.25
N LEU A 724 -10.55 -21.21 7.10
CA LEU A 724 -11.68 -20.37 6.69
C LEU A 724 -13.02 -20.79 7.31
N GLY A 725 -13.04 -21.85 8.12
CA GLY A 725 -14.20 -22.35 8.85
C GLY A 725 -15.01 -23.42 8.12
N PHE A 726 -14.51 -23.96 7.01
CA PHE A 726 -15.18 -25.04 6.27
C PHE A 726 -14.76 -26.42 6.80
N THR A 727 -15.70 -27.36 6.86
CA THR A 727 -15.47 -28.73 7.37
C THR A 727 -15.66 -29.82 6.32
N GLY A 728 -16.04 -29.42 5.10
CA GLY A 728 -16.25 -30.29 3.96
C GLY A 728 -15.87 -29.57 2.68
N ASP A 729 -16.21 -30.20 1.55
CA ASP A 729 -15.78 -29.74 0.23
C ASP A 729 -16.44 -28.42 -0.16
N CYS A 730 -15.68 -27.58 -0.86
CA CYS A 730 -16.11 -26.27 -1.33
C CYS A 730 -16.04 -26.18 -2.85
N LYS A 731 -17.02 -25.51 -3.46
CA LYS A 731 -16.94 -24.99 -4.82
C LYS A 731 -16.15 -23.69 -4.81
N ILE A 732 -15.24 -23.53 -5.78
CA ILE A 732 -14.44 -22.32 -5.93
C ILE A 732 -14.71 -21.68 -7.29
N ARG A 733 -14.90 -20.35 -7.29
CA ARG A 733 -15.08 -19.51 -8.48
C ARG A 733 -14.00 -18.43 -8.52
N ASP A 734 -13.35 -18.28 -9.66
CA ASP A 734 -12.46 -17.16 -9.96
C ASP A 734 -13.30 -15.96 -10.40
N LEU A 735 -13.20 -14.85 -9.66
CA LEU A 735 -14.00 -13.65 -9.91
C LEU A 735 -13.46 -12.84 -11.10
N TRP A 736 -12.15 -12.83 -11.33
CA TRP A 736 -11.56 -12.11 -12.47
C TRP A 736 -11.80 -12.85 -13.78
N ALA A 737 -11.58 -14.17 -13.79
CA ALA A 737 -11.86 -15.00 -14.95
C ALA A 737 -13.36 -15.29 -15.14
N GLN A 738 -14.18 -15.04 -14.10
CA GLN A 738 -15.61 -15.37 -14.06
C GLN A 738 -15.91 -16.85 -14.36
N THR A 739 -15.03 -17.75 -13.93
CA THR A 739 -15.13 -19.19 -14.19
C THR A 739 -15.23 -19.99 -12.88
N ASP A 740 -16.00 -21.08 -12.93
CA ASP A 740 -16.04 -22.06 -11.85
C ASP A 740 -14.86 -23.03 -12.01
N LEU A 741 -14.02 -23.15 -10.98
CA LEU A 741 -12.79 -23.95 -11.04
C LEU A 741 -13.00 -25.42 -10.66
N GLY A 742 -14.07 -25.71 -9.91
CA GLY A 742 -14.42 -27.06 -9.47
C GLY A 742 -14.66 -27.15 -7.97
N ASN A 743 -14.57 -28.38 -7.46
CA ASN A 743 -14.77 -28.72 -6.05
C ASN A 743 -13.42 -29.10 -5.43
N TYR A 744 -13.15 -28.58 -4.24
CA TYR A 744 -11.87 -28.75 -3.54
C TYR A 744 -12.11 -29.14 -2.08
N THR A 745 -11.14 -29.84 -1.50
CA THR A 745 -11.17 -30.30 -0.11
C THR A 745 -9.86 -29.97 0.60
N GLY A 746 -9.90 -29.75 1.92
CA GLY A 746 -8.70 -29.45 2.72
C GLY A 746 -7.88 -28.28 2.17
N GLN A 747 -6.66 -28.59 1.70
CA GLN A 747 -5.70 -27.65 1.13
C GLN A 747 -5.45 -27.89 -0.38
N ASP A 748 -6.30 -28.67 -1.05
CA ASP A 748 -6.10 -29.07 -2.45
C ASP A 748 -6.18 -27.89 -3.44
N PHE A 749 -6.76 -26.76 -3.01
CA PHE A 749 -6.77 -25.54 -3.80
C PHE A 749 -5.52 -24.69 -3.53
N ALA A 750 -4.55 -24.76 -4.44
CA ALA A 750 -3.32 -23.99 -4.40
C ALA A 750 -3.02 -23.38 -5.79
N PRO A 751 -3.72 -22.29 -6.18
CA PRO A 751 -3.47 -21.65 -7.48
C PRO A 751 -2.05 -21.09 -7.56
N ASN A 752 -1.45 -21.17 -8.74
CA ASN A 752 -0.17 -20.54 -9.05
C ASN A 752 -0.41 -19.06 -9.40
N ILE A 753 0.09 -18.15 -8.56
CA ILE A 753 -0.04 -16.71 -8.76
C ILE A 753 1.29 -16.17 -9.29
N ALA A 754 1.26 -15.47 -10.42
CA ALA A 754 2.45 -14.90 -11.04
C ALA A 754 3.05 -13.77 -10.18
N ALA A 755 4.34 -13.47 -10.36
CA ALA A 755 5.00 -12.31 -9.76
C ALA A 755 4.19 -11.01 -9.94
N HIS A 756 4.09 -10.23 -8.87
CA HIS A 756 3.26 -9.03 -8.72
C HIS A 756 1.75 -9.24 -8.99
N GLY A 757 1.30 -10.50 -9.11
CA GLY A 757 -0.06 -10.86 -9.50
C GLY A 757 -0.98 -11.13 -8.32
N ALA A 758 -2.27 -11.20 -8.62
CA ALA A 758 -3.31 -11.56 -7.67
C ALA A 758 -4.30 -12.56 -8.27
N GLY A 759 -4.85 -13.42 -7.41
CA GLY A 759 -6.06 -14.19 -7.67
C GLY A 759 -7.16 -13.77 -6.71
N LEU A 760 -8.40 -13.69 -7.18
CA LEU A 760 -9.56 -13.30 -6.38
C LEU A 760 -10.69 -14.31 -6.55
N TYR A 761 -11.10 -14.94 -5.45
CA TYR A 761 -11.95 -16.11 -5.46
C TYR A 761 -13.15 -15.97 -4.53
N ARG A 762 -14.28 -16.57 -4.92
CA ARG A 762 -15.40 -16.87 -4.01
C ARG A 762 -15.41 -18.37 -3.69
N ILE A 763 -15.51 -18.68 -2.41
CA ILE A 763 -15.51 -20.04 -1.88
C ILE A 763 -16.88 -20.32 -1.25
N SER A 764 -17.59 -21.29 -1.82
CA SER A 764 -18.93 -21.68 -1.42
C SER A 764 -18.93 -23.13 -0.91
N PRO A 765 -19.46 -23.45 0.28
CA PRO A 765 -19.58 -24.83 0.74
C PRO A 765 -20.60 -25.61 -0.11
N LEU A 766 -20.31 -26.87 -0.41
CA LEU A 766 -21.23 -27.73 -1.19
C LEU A 766 -22.43 -28.20 -0.37
N ASP A 767 -22.20 -28.61 0.88
CA ASP A 767 -23.19 -29.25 1.72
C ASP A 767 -23.57 -28.37 2.93
N ARG A 768 -24.50 -27.44 2.70
CA ARG A 768 -25.13 -26.64 3.78
C ARG A 768 -26.43 -27.29 4.25
N ARG A 769 -26.61 -27.40 5.57
CA ARG A 769 -27.81 -27.94 6.22
C ARG A 769 -28.95 -26.91 6.27
N ASP A 770 -30.19 -27.37 6.13
CA ASP A 770 -31.39 -26.53 6.12
C ASP A 770 -32.00 -26.26 7.52
N GLN A 771 -31.26 -26.56 8.59
CA GLN A 771 -31.78 -26.67 9.95
C GLN A 771 -31.78 -25.36 10.76
N ALA A 772 -31.30 -24.25 10.19
CA ALA A 772 -31.33 -22.96 10.86
C ALA A 772 -32.74 -22.34 10.85
N LEU A 773 -33.08 -21.64 11.93
CA LEU A 773 -34.29 -20.83 12.07
C LEU A 773 -33.92 -19.38 12.38
N VAL A 774 -34.70 -18.43 11.87
CA VAL A 774 -34.52 -16.99 12.14
C VAL A 774 -35.81 -16.45 12.71
N THR A 775 -35.76 -15.86 13.89
CA THR A 775 -36.87 -15.16 14.52
C THR A 775 -36.56 -13.68 14.61
N LEU A 776 -37.54 -12.85 14.24
CA LEU A 776 -37.49 -11.40 14.34
C LEU A 776 -38.66 -10.94 15.22
N SER A 777 -38.36 -10.19 16.28
CA SER A 777 -39.34 -9.76 17.26
C SER A 777 -39.07 -8.33 17.75
N GLY A 778 -40.08 -7.69 18.31
CA GLY A 778 -40.02 -6.30 18.78
C GLY A 778 -41.37 -5.59 18.62
N PRO A 779 -41.61 -4.49 19.36
CA PRO A 779 -40.70 -3.86 20.33
C PRO A 779 -40.64 -4.63 21.66
N THR A 780 -39.44 -4.84 22.21
CA THR A 780 -39.16 -5.61 23.45
C THR A 780 -39.34 -4.81 24.74
N GLU A 781 -39.27 -3.48 24.66
CA GLU A 781 -39.71 -2.52 25.68
C GLU A 781 -40.58 -1.44 25.02
N GLY A 782 -41.47 -0.79 25.78
CA GLY A 782 -42.48 0.13 25.24
C GLY A 782 -41.88 1.19 24.31
N MET A 783 -42.48 1.38 23.12
CA MET A 783 -42.07 2.40 22.14
C MET A 783 -41.87 3.76 22.84
N THR A 784 -40.67 4.33 22.75
CA THR A 784 -40.40 5.70 23.18
C THR A 784 -40.55 6.65 22.00
N ASP A 785 -40.64 7.96 22.25
CA ASP A 785 -40.65 8.96 21.17
C ASP A 785 -39.35 8.92 20.32
N ASP A 786 -38.28 8.32 20.85
CA ASP A 786 -36.94 8.28 20.26
C ASP A 786 -36.69 7.02 19.40
N GLY A 787 -37.53 5.98 19.46
CA GLY A 787 -37.37 4.76 18.66
C GLY A 787 -37.85 3.47 19.33
N PHE A 788 -37.49 2.33 18.73
CA PHE A 788 -37.68 0.99 19.31
C PHE A 788 -36.57 0.03 18.87
N VAL A 789 -36.44 -1.08 19.60
CA VAL A 789 -35.45 -2.13 19.35
C VAL A 789 -36.12 -3.34 18.71
N LEU A 790 -35.45 -3.90 17.69
CA LEU A 790 -35.75 -5.19 17.08
C LEU A 790 -34.74 -6.22 17.59
N ASP A 791 -35.23 -7.33 18.12
CA ASP A 791 -34.44 -8.49 18.51
C ASP A 791 -34.52 -9.56 17.43
N ILE A 792 -33.35 -10.01 17.00
CA ILE A 792 -33.17 -11.05 16.00
C ILE A 792 -32.42 -12.19 16.66
N GLN A 793 -32.93 -13.41 16.49
CA GLN A 793 -32.29 -14.62 16.98
C GLN A 793 -32.24 -15.67 15.88
N VAL A 794 -31.07 -16.29 15.74
CA VAL A 794 -30.82 -17.43 14.87
C VAL A 794 -30.59 -18.67 15.73
N VAL A 795 -31.38 -19.71 15.50
CA VAL A 795 -31.29 -20.97 16.24
C VAL A 795 -30.81 -22.09 15.31
N ALA A 796 -29.70 -22.73 15.68
CA ALA A 796 -29.18 -23.94 15.06
C ALA A 796 -28.27 -24.69 16.07
N ASP A 797 -27.92 -25.94 15.78
CA ASP A 797 -27.08 -26.75 16.68
C ASP A 797 -25.65 -26.21 16.84
N THR A 798 -25.19 -25.41 15.87
CA THR A 798 -23.84 -24.80 15.83
C THR A 798 -23.90 -23.43 15.16
N VAL A 799 -24.61 -22.46 15.75
CA VAL A 799 -24.46 -21.05 15.31
C VAL A 799 -23.13 -20.55 15.85
N ALA A 800 -22.06 -20.73 15.06
CA ALA A 800 -20.75 -20.17 15.36
C ALA A 800 -20.72 -18.66 15.04
N PRO A 801 -19.89 -17.86 15.72
CA PRO A 801 -19.64 -16.46 15.37
C PRO A 801 -19.20 -16.33 13.90
N GLY A 802 -19.71 -15.32 13.20
CA GLY A 802 -19.43 -15.07 11.78
C GLY A 802 -20.61 -15.29 10.82
N GLY A 803 -21.80 -15.54 11.35
CA GLY A 803 -23.05 -15.43 10.60
C GLY A 803 -23.55 -13.98 10.57
N TRP A 804 -24.13 -13.54 9.46
CA TRP A 804 -24.60 -12.16 9.27
C TRP A 804 -26.12 -12.13 9.08
N ILE A 805 -26.74 -11.05 9.52
CA ILE A 805 -28.15 -10.76 9.27
C ILE A 805 -28.26 -9.54 8.38
N MET A 806 -28.97 -9.67 7.26
CA MET A 806 -29.45 -8.53 6.49
C MET A 806 -30.87 -8.19 6.91
N LEU A 807 -31.08 -6.97 7.39
CA LEU A 807 -32.38 -6.47 7.80
C LEU A 807 -32.97 -5.58 6.71
N TYR A 808 -34.22 -5.85 6.36
CA TYR A 808 -34.98 -5.10 5.37
C TYR A 808 -36.19 -4.45 6.02
N GLN A 809 -36.45 -3.19 5.69
CA GLN A 809 -37.67 -2.47 6.01
C GLN A 809 -38.40 -2.13 4.71
N ASP A 810 -39.62 -2.64 4.53
CA ASP A 810 -40.43 -2.41 3.32
C ASP A 810 -39.61 -2.68 2.03
N ASP A 811 -38.93 -3.83 2.03
CA ASP A 811 -37.99 -4.31 0.99
C ASP A 811 -36.70 -3.49 0.81
N LEU A 812 -36.51 -2.40 1.55
CA LEU A 812 -35.26 -1.62 1.56
C LEU A 812 -34.26 -2.21 2.56
N HIS A 813 -33.02 -2.45 2.12
CA HIS A 813 -31.94 -2.85 3.02
C HIS A 813 -31.58 -1.71 3.99
N VAL A 814 -31.74 -1.96 5.29
CA VAL A 814 -31.53 -0.95 6.36
C VAL A 814 -30.36 -1.25 7.28
N ALA A 815 -29.94 -2.52 7.41
CA ALA A 815 -28.77 -2.89 8.19
C ALA A 815 -28.20 -4.26 7.80
N THR A 816 -26.88 -4.41 7.88
CA THR A 816 -26.17 -5.69 7.97
C THR A 816 -25.66 -5.81 9.40
N LEU A 817 -25.98 -6.87 10.13
CA LEU A 817 -25.68 -7.08 11.54
C LEU A 817 -24.85 -8.36 11.73
N GLU A 818 -23.83 -8.32 12.59
CA GLU A 818 -23.12 -9.52 13.01
C GLU A 818 -23.91 -10.26 14.10
N LEU A 819 -23.90 -11.59 14.07
CA LEU A 819 -24.46 -12.41 15.15
C LEU A 819 -23.44 -12.58 16.28
N ASP A 820 -23.90 -12.44 17.53
CA ASP A 820 -23.12 -12.80 18.71
C ASP A 820 -22.92 -14.33 18.83
N GLU A 821 -22.12 -14.77 19.81
CA GLU A 821 -21.85 -16.20 20.07
C GLU A 821 -23.11 -17.02 20.41
N ALA A 822 -24.19 -16.36 20.82
CA ALA A 822 -25.47 -16.97 21.13
C ALA A 822 -26.47 -16.88 19.95
N GLY A 823 -26.03 -16.39 18.79
CA GLY A 823 -26.84 -16.25 17.58
C GLY A 823 -27.84 -15.09 17.63
N ASN A 824 -27.60 -14.06 18.45
CA ASN A 824 -28.48 -12.90 18.56
C ASN A 824 -27.89 -11.69 17.85
N ALA A 825 -28.77 -10.81 17.37
CA ALA A 825 -28.45 -9.47 16.89
C ALA A 825 -29.57 -8.51 17.29
N GLN A 826 -29.23 -7.24 17.49
CA GLN A 826 -30.18 -6.19 17.80
C GLN A 826 -30.05 -5.04 16.81
N TYR A 827 -31.19 -4.42 16.47
CA TYR A 827 -31.23 -3.21 15.64
C TYR A 827 -32.11 -2.16 16.30
N THR A 828 -31.57 -0.97 16.50
CA THR A 828 -32.31 0.18 17.03
C THR A 828 -32.74 1.06 15.86
N THR A 829 -34.02 1.44 15.82
CA THR A 829 -34.55 2.29 14.74
C THR A 829 -35.54 3.32 15.25
N ALA A 830 -35.71 4.40 14.50
CA ALA A 830 -36.69 5.44 14.79
C ALA A 830 -38.12 4.96 14.46
N LEU A 831 -39.11 5.51 15.16
CA LEU A 831 -40.52 5.23 14.86
C LEU A 831 -40.86 5.66 13.41
N PRO A 832 -41.65 4.86 12.66
CA PRO A 832 -42.10 5.24 11.32
C PRO A 832 -42.86 6.58 11.39
N ALA A 833 -42.54 7.48 10.45
CA ALA A 833 -43.13 8.82 10.40
C ALA A 833 -44.66 8.79 10.16
N SER A 834 -45.17 7.77 9.44
CA SER A 834 -46.61 7.49 9.30
C SER A 834 -46.85 6.11 8.67
N GLY A 835 -47.91 5.41 9.08
CA GLY A 835 -48.36 4.14 8.48
C GLY A 835 -47.68 2.89 9.06
N PRO A 836 -48.19 1.68 8.73
CA PRO A 836 -47.53 0.43 9.09
C PRO A 836 -46.28 0.22 8.23
N CYS A 837 -45.19 -0.22 8.84
CA CYS A 837 -44.00 -0.72 8.13
C CYS A 837 -43.82 -2.22 8.39
N SER A 838 -43.07 -2.87 7.51
CA SER A 838 -42.76 -4.30 7.57
C SER A 838 -41.26 -4.52 7.66
N PHE A 839 -40.84 -5.44 8.53
CA PHE A 839 -39.46 -5.84 8.70
C PHE A 839 -39.28 -7.32 8.38
N VAL A 840 -38.16 -7.64 7.73
CA VAL A 840 -37.73 -9.00 7.43
C VAL A 840 -36.24 -9.12 7.70
N ALA A 841 -35.84 -10.10 8.51
CA ALA A 841 -34.45 -10.45 8.75
C ALA A 841 -34.05 -11.64 7.89
N LYS A 842 -32.93 -11.54 7.17
CA LYS A 842 -32.35 -12.62 6.37
C LYS A 842 -31.01 -13.03 6.97
N TYR A 843 -30.93 -14.24 7.49
CA TYR A 843 -29.67 -14.85 7.88
C TYR A 843 -28.91 -15.27 6.63
N SER A 844 -27.66 -14.83 6.54
CA SER A 844 -26.75 -15.12 5.44
C SER A 844 -26.51 -16.61 5.27
N GLY A 845 -26.66 -17.43 6.31
CA GLY A 845 -26.05 -18.76 6.32
C GLY A 845 -24.57 -18.67 6.70
N ASN A 846 -23.90 -19.83 6.70
CA ASN A 846 -22.46 -19.93 6.95
C ASN A 846 -21.90 -21.21 6.29
N ALA A 847 -20.69 -21.63 6.69
CA ALA A 847 -20.09 -22.88 6.23
C ALA A 847 -20.96 -24.13 6.47
N HIS A 848 -21.89 -24.10 7.44
CA HIS A 848 -22.69 -25.25 7.86
C HIS A 848 -24.17 -25.16 7.50
N TYR A 849 -24.74 -23.95 7.42
CA TYR A 849 -26.18 -23.76 7.27
C TYR A 849 -26.52 -22.90 6.06
N GLN A 850 -27.65 -23.23 5.43
CA GLN A 850 -28.23 -22.46 4.32
C GLN A 850 -28.69 -21.07 4.80
N PRO A 851 -28.71 -20.07 3.90
CA PRO A 851 -29.39 -18.81 4.17
C PRO A 851 -30.85 -19.03 4.55
N LYS A 852 -31.37 -18.23 5.48
CA LYS A 852 -32.75 -18.34 5.98
C LYS A 852 -33.39 -16.97 6.15
N THR A 853 -34.72 -16.93 6.15
CA THR A 853 -35.49 -15.67 6.28
C THR A 853 -36.49 -15.81 7.42
N SER A 854 -36.64 -14.75 8.21
CA SER A 854 -37.65 -14.67 9.28
C SER A 854 -39.05 -14.57 8.71
N GLU A 855 -40.06 -14.79 9.55
CA GLU A 855 -41.40 -14.27 9.26
C GLU A 855 -41.38 -12.73 9.18
N THR A 856 -42.32 -12.14 8.42
CA THR A 856 -42.45 -10.68 8.32
C THR A 856 -43.06 -10.11 9.59
N LEU A 857 -42.33 -9.23 10.27
CA LEU A 857 -42.82 -8.48 11.42
C LEU A 857 -43.46 -7.17 10.94
N LYS A 858 -44.75 -6.95 11.25
CA LYS A 858 -45.44 -5.70 10.93
C LYS A 858 -45.55 -4.82 12.17
N ILE A 859 -45.13 -3.57 12.04
CA ILE A 859 -45.16 -2.59 13.13
C ILE A 859 -45.99 -1.39 12.67
N SER A 860 -46.97 -1.01 13.50
CA SER A 860 -47.78 0.19 13.30
C SER A 860 -47.75 1.02 14.59
N ARG A 861 -47.81 2.34 14.47
CA ARG A 861 -48.11 3.19 15.63
C ARG A 861 -49.43 2.72 16.28
N PRO A 862 -49.52 2.62 17.61
CA PRO A 862 -50.76 2.35 18.32
C PRO A 862 -51.89 3.33 17.98
#